data_AF-A0A847QE87-F1
#
_entry.id   AF-A0A847QE87-F1
#
_cell.length_a   1.000
_cell.length_b   1.000
_cell.length_c   1.000
_cell.angle_alpha   90.00
_cell.angle_beta   90.00
_cell.angle_gamma   90.00
#
_symmetry.space_group_name_H-M   'P 1'
#
loop_
_entity.id
_entity.type
_entity.pdbx_description
1 polymer ?
#
loop_
_entity_poly.entity_id
_entity_poly.type
_entity_poly.pdbx_seq_one_letter_code
_entity_poly.pdbx_strand_id
1 'polypeptide(L)'
;MSTKKKVETTVENIGPTPVPEVNEKVAKALKALEEFENFDQEKIDFIVAKCSVAALDNHGQLAKLAVDETQRGLFEDKATKNLFACEYVVNHMRHLKTVGIIEEDEVKGLTYIAEPVGVVAGITPVTNPTSTAIFKSLICLKTRNPIIFAFHPYAQKSSAEAAKVVYEAAIAAGAPKDCIQWIEKPSMDATTALMKHPDTATILATGGNSMVEAAYSCGKPALGVGAGNCPAYIETTANIKQAVNDIVLSKAFDNGMVCASEQAVIVDKEIYDDVKERFNNYNVHYATAKEKAMLETYMFGVKAYTKDVNNAKLNAAMVGKSAHWIAKEAGFDIDPKTSIIIVECKEVGPNEPLTREKLSPVLAMLKAESIEDGFNKSEAMVNFNGLGHSAAIHTKNENLVKEFGKKVKACRVMWNSPTTFGGIGNIYNAFIPSMTLGCGSYGNNSVSGNVSAVDLLNIKKIGRRRNNMQWFKIPSKIYFERDSIEYLKDMRDVNKVFIVTDRGIVDLGFVERVTDQLALRRNKVQVQVFCDVEPDPDIETVKEGFKLMQSFQPDTIIAIGGGSSMDAAKGMWLFYEEPEVNFNDLKQKFMDIRKRAFRYPELGKKSKLVCIPTTSGTGSEVTPFAVISDKKEQKKYPLTDYSLTPTVAIVDPALTMNLPKTVTADTGMDVLTHAVEALVSTLASDFTDGLASQAIRMVFEYLPRAVNNGPNDPKAREKMHNASCLAGMAFANAFLGMNHSMAHKVGGRFNVTHGRCNAILLPYTIRYNGTKPEKPGIWPKHNYYIADEKYAQIAREIGLKVDSVEDGVEKFAQACYQLALDCGIKMNFKDQGIDEKEWLGAVEKLAYLAYEDQCSPANPRVPMVDDIKEILTKAYYGK
;
A
#
# COMPACT_ATOMS: atom_id res chain seq x y z
N MET A 1 1.40 62.26 35.19
CA MET A 1 2.59 61.38 35.05
C MET A 1 2.27 60.31 34.03
N SER A 2 3.03 59.97 33.00
CA SER A 2 4.16 60.57 32.29
C SER A 2 4.18 59.86 30.93
N THR A 3 4.25 60.66 29.87
CA THR A 3 4.51 60.32 28.46
C THR A 3 5.48 59.15 28.22
N LYS A 4 5.07 58.17 27.41
CA LYS A 4 6.00 57.23 26.76
C LYS A 4 6.34 57.72 25.36
N LYS A 5 7.60 58.15 25.20
CA LYS A 5 8.31 58.43 23.95
C LYS A 5 8.24 57.21 23.01
N LYS A 6 7.83 57.44 21.77
CA LYS A 6 8.22 56.65 20.60
C LYS A 6 9.66 57.06 20.27
N VAL A 7 10.60 56.13 20.37
CA VAL A 7 11.95 56.28 19.80
C VAL A 7 11.99 55.39 18.58
N GLU A 8 12.17 56.02 17.43
CA GLU A 8 12.51 55.39 16.17
C GLU A 8 13.76 54.52 16.35
N THR A 9 13.64 53.24 16.04
CA THR A 9 14.78 52.44 15.61
C THR A 9 14.42 51.96 14.22
N THR A 10 15.11 52.54 13.26
CA THR A 10 15.24 52.12 11.87
C THR A 10 15.45 50.61 11.83
N VAL A 11 14.39 49.88 11.49
CA VAL A 11 14.55 48.53 10.96
C VAL A 11 15.12 48.75 9.57
N GLU A 12 16.43 48.55 9.42
CA GLU A 12 17.02 48.37 8.11
C GLU A 12 16.24 47.28 7.41
N ASN A 13 15.52 47.71 6.38
CA ASN A 13 14.81 46.85 5.47
C ASN A 13 15.89 46.17 4.62
N ILE A 14 16.47 45.08 5.13
CA ILE A 14 17.37 44.21 4.35
C ILE A 14 16.49 43.40 3.39
N GLY A 15 16.01 44.08 2.35
CA GLY A 15 15.58 43.42 1.13
C GLY A 15 16.78 42.72 0.49
N PRO A 16 16.58 41.60 -0.22
CA PRO A 16 17.69 40.82 -0.77
C PRO A 16 18.47 41.68 -1.75
N THR A 17 19.78 41.82 -1.52
CA THR A 17 20.68 42.41 -2.51
C THR A 17 20.51 41.63 -3.82
N PRO A 18 20.23 42.28 -4.95
CA PRO A 18 20.30 41.60 -6.23
C PRO A 18 21.71 41.04 -6.37
N VAL A 19 21.83 39.76 -6.70
CA VAL A 19 23.02 39.24 -7.34
C VAL A 19 22.62 39.10 -8.81
N PRO A 20 22.71 40.17 -9.64
CA PRO A 20 22.18 40.17 -11.01
C PRO A 20 22.66 38.96 -11.82
N GLU A 21 23.88 38.49 -11.53
CA GLU A 21 24.44 37.26 -12.07
C GLU A 21 23.55 36.02 -11.85
N VAL A 22 22.98 35.82 -10.66
CA VAL A 22 22.13 34.65 -10.38
C VAL A 22 20.85 34.70 -11.20
N ASN A 23 20.19 35.86 -11.24
CA ASN A 23 18.96 36.03 -12.03
C ASN A 23 19.21 35.81 -13.53
N GLU A 24 20.34 36.33 -14.05
CA GLU A 24 20.73 36.12 -15.44
C GLU A 24 20.96 34.64 -15.75
N LYS A 25 21.69 33.93 -14.87
CA LYS A 25 21.98 32.50 -15.05
C LYS A 25 20.71 31.65 -14.99
N VAL A 26 19.79 31.95 -14.07
CA VAL A 26 18.50 31.25 -13.99
C VAL A 26 17.65 31.51 -15.22
N ALA A 27 17.60 32.76 -15.72
CA ALA A 27 16.87 33.08 -16.96
C ALA A 27 17.44 32.33 -18.18
N LYS A 28 18.76 32.17 -18.27
CA LYS A 28 19.42 31.35 -19.30
C LYS A 28 19.12 29.86 -19.13
N ALA A 29 19.16 29.37 -17.90
CA ALA A 29 18.83 27.98 -17.59
C ALA A 29 17.38 27.64 -17.99
N LEU A 30 16.43 28.54 -17.78
CA LEU A 30 15.05 28.33 -18.22
C LEU A 30 14.91 28.19 -19.74
N LYS A 31 15.67 28.94 -20.53
CA LYS A 31 15.72 28.77 -21.99
C LYS A 31 16.31 27.42 -22.38
N ALA A 32 17.38 27.00 -21.71
CA ALA A 32 17.96 25.67 -21.90
C ALA A 32 16.97 24.55 -21.58
N LEU A 33 16.16 24.73 -20.53
CA LEU A 33 15.10 23.79 -20.13
C LEU A 33 14.04 23.65 -21.23
N GLU A 34 13.57 24.77 -21.79
CA GLU A 34 12.61 24.79 -22.91
C GLU A 34 13.18 24.11 -24.16
N GLU A 35 14.44 24.38 -24.52
CA GLU A 35 15.09 23.73 -25.66
C GLU A 35 15.20 22.20 -25.48
N PHE A 36 15.46 21.73 -24.24
CA PHE A 36 15.53 20.30 -23.94
C PHE A 36 14.21 19.54 -24.14
N GLU A 37 13.05 20.21 -24.18
CA GLU A 37 11.75 19.57 -24.41
C GLU A 37 11.68 18.86 -25.78
N ASN A 38 12.46 19.34 -26.76
CA ASN A 38 12.47 18.81 -28.12
C ASN A 38 13.37 17.57 -28.29
N PHE A 39 14.05 17.11 -27.23
CA PHE A 39 15.04 16.05 -27.33
C PHE A 39 14.41 14.71 -26.92
N ASP A 40 14.66 13.68 -27.74
CA ASP A 40 14.28 12.31 -27.44
C ASP A 40 15.31 11.60 -26.54
N GLN A 41 15.01 10.34 -26.17
CA GLN A 41 15.87 9.54 -25.30
C GLN A 41 17.25 9.32 -25.91
N GLU A 42 17.34 9.02 -27.20
CA GLU A 42 18.58 8.70 -27.89
C GLU A 42 19.53 9.91 -27.94
N LYS A 43 18.98 11.10 -28.21
CA LYS A 43 19.72 12.35 -28.19
C LYS A 43 20.30 12.65 -26.82
N ILE A 44 19.52 12.48 -25.76
CA ILE A 44 19.98 12.68 -24.38
C ILE A 44 21.08 11.67 -24.00
N ASP A 45 20.88 10.40 -24.36
CA ASP A 45 21.87 9.35 -24.08
C ASP A 45 23.19 9.59 -24.81
N PHE A 46 23.13 10.08 -26.05
CA PHE A 46 24.30 10.48 -26.82
C PHE A 46 25.06 11.63 -26.16
N ILE A 47 24.36 12.69 -25.72
CA ILE A 47 24.98 13.83 -25.02
C ILE A 47 25.69 13.34 -23.76
N VAL A 48 25.01 12.58 -22.90
CA VAL A 48 25.56 12.06 -21.65
C VAL A 48 26.78 11.17 -21.91
N ALA A 49 26.75 10.32 -22.94
CA ALA A 49 27.88 9.48 -23.32
C ALA A 49 29.10 10.32 -23.75
N LYS A 50 28.91 11.40 -24.52
CA LYS A 50 30.01 12.28 -24.95
C LYS A 50 30.58 13.09 -23.79
N CYS A 51 29.73 13.60 -22.90
CA CYS A 51 30.13 14.25 -21.66
C CYS A 51 30.96 13.33 -20.75
N SER A 52 30.52 12.07 -20.60
CA SER A 52 31.23 11.05 -19.83
C SER A 52 32.64 10.82 -20.36
N VAL A 53 32.79 10.63 -21.67
CA VAL A 53 34.10 10.42 -22.32
C VAL A 53 35.01 11.64 -22.16
N ALA A 54 34.50 12.86 -22.36
CA ALA A 54 35.32 14.06 -22.20
C ALA A 54 35.81 14.25 -20.75
N ALA A 55 34.96 13.98 -19.77
CA ALA A 55 35.35 14.01 -18.36
C ALA A 55 36.33 12.89 -18.03
N LEU A 56 36.18 11.72 -18.64
CA LEU A 56 37.10 10.59 -18.55
C LEU A 56 38.49 10.96 -19.09
N ASP A 57 38.58 11.56 -20.28
CA ASP A 57 39.85 11.96 -20.88
C ASP A 57 40.62 12.98 -20.03
N ASN A 58 39.89 13.78 -19.24
CA ASN A 58 40.44 14.83 -18.37
C ASN A 58 40.55 14.44 -16.89
N HIS A 59 40.20 13.20 -16.51
CA HIS A 59 40.07 12.78 -15.10
C HIS A 59 41.32 13.09 -14.26
N GLY A 60 42.52 12.84 -14.82
CA GLY A 60 43.80 13.09 -14.17
C GLY A 60 44.12 14.59 -14.06
N GLN A 61 43.93 15.36 -15.14
CA GLN A 61 44.19 16.81 -15.12
C GLN A 61 43.30 17.52 -14.09
N LEU A 62 42.02 17.15 -14.03
CA LEU A 62 41.07 17.65 -13.05
C LEU A 62 41.45 17.23 -11.62
N ALA A 63 41.92 16.00 -11.42
CA ALA A 63 42.40 15.53 -10.12
C ALA A 63 43.61 16.34 -9.64
N LYS A 64 44.59 16.58 -10.52
CA LYS A 64 45.76 17.41 -10.22
C LYS A 64 45.35 18.83 -9.84
N LEU A 65 44.47 19.45 -10.63
CA LEU A 65 43.98 20.80 -10.33
C LEU A 65 43.28 20.88 -8.97
N ALA A 66 42.49 19.86 -8.61
CA ALA A 66 41.85 19.79 -7.31
C ALA A 66 42.86 19.66 -6.15
N VAL A 67 43.92 18.84 -6.30
CA VAL A 67 44.97 18.76 -5.27
C VAL A 67 45.75 20.07 -5.16
N ASP A 68 46.14 20.65 -6.30
CA ASP A 68 46.92 21.90 -6.34
C ASP A 68 46.12 23.08 -5.76
N GLU A 69 44.82 23.16 -6.00
CA GLU A 69 43.97 24.23 -5.47
C GLU A 69 43.62 24.00 -3.98
N THR A 70 43.13 22.81 -3.64
CA THR A 70 42.61 22.56 -2.28
C THR A 70 43.71 22.25 -1.28
N GLN A 71 44.88 21.79 -1.74
CA GLN A 71 45.98 21.26 -0.94
C GLN A 71 45.56 20.05 -0.08
N ARG A 72 44.58 19.27 -0.53
CA ARG A 72 44.01 18.13 0.21
C ARG A 72 43.91 16.89 -0.67
N GLY A 73 44.06 15.72 -0.04
CA GLY A 73 43.92 14.43 -0.70
C GLY A 73 45.16 14.01 -1.50
N LEU A 74 44.98 12.99 -2.34
CA LEU A 74 46.00 12.40 -3.21
C LEU A 74 45.56 12.47 -4.67
N PHE A 75 46.53 12.65 -5.57
CA PHE A 75 46.25 12.77 -7.00
C PHE A 75 45.61 11.49 -7.55
N GLU A 76 46.20 10.34 -7.24
CA GLU A 76 45.80 9.02 -7.72
C GLU A 76 44.37 8.67 -7.29
N ASP A 77 44.03 9.00 -6.05
CA ASP A 77 42.70 8.72 -5.49
C ASP A 77 41.64 9.69 -6.05
N LYS A 78 41.97 10.97 -6.24
CA LYS A 78 41.07 11.91 -6.92
C LYS A 78 40.87 11.57 -8.39
N ALA A 79 41.91 11.09 -9.07
CA ALA A 79 41.80 10.58 -10.44
C ALA A 79 40.83 9.39 -10.49
N THR A 80 40.96 8.46 -9.54
CA THR A 80 40.03 7.31 -9.39
C THR A 80 38.60 7.76 -9.08
N LYS A 81 38.40 8.79 -8.25
CA LYS A 81 37.06 9.36 -7.99
C LYS A 81 36.43 9.98 -9.22
N ASN A 82 37.22 10.63 -10.06
CA ASN A 82 36.73 11.16 -11.34
C ASN A 82 36.35 10.01 -12.28
N LEU A 83 37.17 8.95 -12.38
CA LEU A 83 36.82 7.75 -13.16
C LEU A 83 35.47 7.16 -12.70
N PHE A 84 35.27 7.02 -11.38
CA PHE A 84 34.02 6.55 -10.81
C PHE A 84 32.82 7.41 -11.25
N ALA A 85 32.94 8.74 -11.14
CA ALA A 85 31.87 9.66 -11.54
C ALA A 85 31.57 9.61 -13.05
N CYS A 86 32.57 9.32 -13.88
CA CYS A 86 32.41 9.25 -15.34
C CYS A 86 31.83 7.91 -15.79
N GLU A 87 32.37 6.79 -15.29
CA GLU A 87 32.06 5.46 -15.82
C GLU A 87 30.92 4.78 -15.06
N TYR A 88 31.02 4.66 -13.73
CA TYR A 88 30.08 3.86 -12.94
C TYR A 88 28.70 4.50 -12.91
N VAL A 89 28.63 5.82 -12.77
CA VAL A 89 27.36 6.59 -12.78
C VAL A 89 26.67 6.44 -14.13
N VAL A 90 27.40 6.64 -15.23
CA VAL A 90 26.85 6.60 -16.60
C VAL A 90 26.48 5.19 -17.00
N ASN A 91 27.28 4.19 -16.62
CA ASN A 91 26.96 2.79 -16.83
C ASN A 91 25.62 2.43 -16.19
N HIS A 92 25.39 2.85 -14.94
CA HIS A 92 24.15 2.58 -14.23
C HIS A 92 22.92 3.24 -14.88
N MET A 93 23.03 4.48 -15.37
CA MET A 93 21.91 5.19 -15.99
C MET A 93 21.79 5.00 -17.52
N ARG A 94 22.62 4.15 -18.13
CA ARG A 94 22.67 3.96 -19.60
C ARG A 94 21.33 3.55 -20.19
N HIS A 95 20.59 2.68 -19.50
CA HIS A 95 19.30 2.16 -19.95
C HIS A 95 18.11 2.77 -19.20
N LEU A 96 18.37 3.76 -18.33
CA LEU A 96 17.31 4.44 -17.61
C LEU A 96 16.50 5.29 -18.61
N LYS A 97 15.20 5.04 -18.71
CA LYS A 97 14.29 5.89 -19.49
C LYS A 97 13.96 7.13 -18.69
N THR A 98 14.21 8.29 -19.27
CA THR A 98 14.07 9.61 -18.64
C THR A 98 13.33 10.61 -19.52
N VAL A 99 12.89 10.19 -20.72
CA VAL A 99 12.21 11.03 -21.71
C VAL A 99 10.86 10.42 -22.10
N GLY A 100 9.80 11.23 -22.10
CA GLY A 100 8.48 10.82 -22.58
C GLY A 100 7.88 9.68 -21.76
N ILE A 101 7.22 8.74 -22.45
CA ILE A 101 6.62 7.55 -21.83
C ILE A 101 7.74 6.57 -21.42
N ILE A 102 7.84 6.31 -20.12
CA ILE A 102 8.88 5.45 -19.56
C ILE A 102 8.36 4.04 -19.23
N GLU A 103 7.07 3.91 -18.92
CA GLU A 103 6.42 2.65 -18.57
C GLU A 103 4.94 2.68 -18.97
N GLU A 104 4.45 1.56 -19.51
CA GLU A 104 3.05 1.32 -19.80
C GLU A 104 2.63 -0.05 -19.26
N ASP A 105 1.62 -0.06 -18.40
CA ASP A 105 0.98 -1.27 -17.88
C ASP A 105 -0.47 -1.31 -18.41
N GLU A 106 -0.65 -1.98 -19.55
CA GLU A 106 -1.95 -2.15 -20.21
C GLU A 106 -3.01 -2.80 -19.30
N VAL A 107 -2.60 -3.77 -18.47
CA VAL A 107 -3.48 -4.53 -17.58
C VAL A 107 -3.98 -3.66 -16.43
N LYS A 108 -3.11 -2.85 -15.84
CA LYS A 108 -3.51 -1.87 -14.83
C LYS A 108 -4.13 -0.61 -15.44
N GLY A 109 -3.91 -0.37 -16.74
CA GLY A 109 -4.32 0.84 -17.45
C GLY A 109 -3.54 2.07 -16.99
N LEU A 110 -2.24 1.92 -16.76
CA LEU A 110 -1.35 2.97 -16.26
C LEU A 110 -0.26 3.29 -17.27
N THR A 111 -0.09 4.57 -17.58
CA THR A 111 1.04 5.08 -18.37
C THR A 111 1.82 6.09 -17.52
N TYR A 112 3.15 5.96 -17.50
CA TYR A 112 4.05 6.81 -16.72
C TYR A 112 4.90 7.65 -17.67
N ILE A 113 4.91 8.97 -17.46
CA ILE A 113 5.63 9.94 -18.28
C ILE A 113 6.66 10.66 -17.41
N ALA A 114 7.91 10.67 -17.85
CA ALA A 114 9.01 11.35 -17.18
C ALA A 114 9.17 12.80 -17.66
N GLU A 115 9.23 13.73 -16.71
CA GLU A 115 9.49 15.15 -16.95
C GLU A 115 10.64 15.65 -16.09
N PRO A 116 11.46 16.58 -16.60
CA PRO A 116 12.48 17.25 -15.78
C PRO A 116 11.82 17.93 -14.58
N VAL A 117 12.58 18.03 -13.48
CA VAL A 117 12.14 18.84 -12.32
C VAL A 117 12.25 20.34 -12.60
N GLY A 118 13.20 20.75 -13.44
CA GLY A 118 13.43 22.14 -13.84
C GLY A 118 14.89 22.57 -13.62
N VAL A 119 15.11 23.82 -13.22
CA VAL A 119 16.46 24.34 -12.95
C VAL A 119 16.95 23.81 -11.60
N VAL A 120 18.12 23.16 -11.59
CA VAL A 120 18.73 22.55 -10.40
C VAL A 120 19.83 23.45 -9.84
N ALA A 121 19.80 23.72 -8.55
CA ALA A 121 20.91 24.34 -7.82
C ALA A 121 21.89 23.27 -7.30
N GLY A 122 23.12 23.27 -7.78
CA GLY A 122 24.16 22.31 -7.40
C GLY A 122 25.14 22.87 -6.39
N ILE A 123 25.08 22.43 -5.13
CA ILE A 123 26.05 22.82 -4.10
C ILE A 123 27.14 21.76 -3.99
N THR A 124 28.42 22.12 -4.02
CA THR A 124 29.53 21.15 -3.98
C THR A 124 30.44 21.33 -2.76
N PRO A 125 31.06 20.26 -2.25
CA PRO A 125 32.00 20.35 -1.14
C PRO A 125 33.43 20.62 -1.64
N VAL A 126 34.30 21.07 -0.74
CA VAL A 126 35.75 21.19 -0.99
C VAL A 126 36.45 19.82 -1.10
N THR A 127 35.83 18.76 -0.61
CA THR A 127 36.45 17.43 -0.49
C THR A 127 36.47 16.65 -1.81
N ASN A 128 35.37 16.70 -2.56
CA ASN A 128 35.16 15.99 -3.82
C ASN A 128 34.77 16.95 -4.95
N PRO A 129 35.53 18.03 -5.20
CA PRO A 129 35.07 19.16 -6.01
C PRO A 129 34.75 18.77 -7.46
N THR A 130 35.71 18.13 -8.13
CA THR A 130 35.63 17.75 -9.55
C THR A 130 34.66 16.60 -9.77
N SER A 131 34.82 15.50 -9.02
CA SER A 131 33.96 14.33 -9.13
C SER A 131 32.48 14.63 -8.85
N THR A 132 32.16 15.51 -7.90
CA THR A 132 30.76 15.90 -7.62
C THR A 132 30.21 16.82 -8.71
N ALA A 133 31.01 17.74 -9.26
CA ALA A 133 30.60 18.57 -10.39
C ALA A 133 30.29 17.72 -11.64
N ILE A 134 31.15 16.74 -11.95
CA ILE A 134 30.93 15.77 -13.04
C ILE A 134 29.65 14.97 -12.80
N PHE A 135 29.54 14.31 -11.64
CA PHE A 135 28.39 13.48 -11.28
C PHE A 135 27.08 14.25 -11.42
N LYS A 136 26.97 15.45 -10.81
CA LYS A 136 25.74 16.25 -10.84
C LYS A 136 25.39 16.71 -12.25
N SER A 137 26.38 17.12 -13.04
CA SER A 137 26.18 17.52 -14.42
C SER A 137 25.61 16.37 -15.26
N LEU A 138 26.19 15.16 -15.13
CA LEU A 138 25.77 13.99 -15.90
C LEU A 138 24.35 13.54 -15.56
N ILE A 139 23.97 13.49 -14.28
CA ILE A 139 22.60 13.10 -13.90
C ILE A 139 21.56 14.16 -14.27
N CYS A 140 21.93 15.46 -14.26
CA CYS A 140 21.05 16.55 -14.69
C CYS A 140 20.84 16.53 -16.22
N LEU A 141 21.91 16.34 -17.00
CA LEU A 141 21.81 16.17 -18.45
C LEU A 141 20.94 14.96 -18.82
N LYS A 142 21.15 13.81 -18.17
CA LYS A 142 20.35 12.59 -18.39
C LYS A 142 18.85 12.81 -18.20
N THR A 143 18.48 13.80 -17.39
CA THR A 143 17.11 14.09 -17.00
C THR A 143 16.57 15.40 -17.58
N ARG A 144 17.31 16.01 -18.53
CA ARG A 144 16.92 17.26 -19.20
C ARG A 144 16.80 18.47 -18.26
N ASN A 145 17.52 18.43 -17.14
CA ASN A 145 17.56 19.53 -16.18
C ASN A 145 18.81 20.39 -16.40
N PRO A 146 18.66 21.70 -16.64
CA PRO A 146 19.76 22.65 -16.52
C PRO A 146 20.23 22.76 -15.06
N ILE A 147 21.54 22.88 -14.86
CA ILE A 147 22.13 23.00 -13.53
C ILE A 147 22.96 24.27 -13.39
N ILE A 148 22.81 24.95 -12.25
CA ILE A 148 23.63 26.09 -11.85
C ILE A 148 24.36 25.72 -10.57
N PHE A 149 25.70 25.76 -10.60
CA PHE A 149 26.52 25.41 -9.46
C PHE A 149 26.88 26.61 -8.58
N ALA A 150 26.87 26.37 -7.26
CA ALA A 150 27.54 27.18 -6.26
C ALA A 150 28.66 26.34 -5.63
N PHE A 151 29.89 26.54 -6.09
CA PHE A 151 31.03 25.76 -5.62
C PHE A 151 31.60 26.32 -4.31
N HIS A 152 32.27 25.46 -3.55
CA HIS A 152 32.99 25.88 -2.36
C HIS A 152 34.14 26.85 -2.72
N PRO A 153 34.35 27.97 -1.98
CA PRO A 153 35.37 28.97 -2.33
C PRO A 153 36.80 28.43 -2.47
N TYR A 154 37.20 27.47 -1.63
CA TYR A 154 38.51 26.81 -1.71
C TYR A 154 38.66 25.76 -2.82
N ALA A 155 37.64 25.53 -3.64
CA ALA A 155 37.69 24.60 -4.76
C ALA A 155 36.97 25.14 -6.01
N GLN A 156 36.92 26.46 -6.15
CA GLN A 156 36.19 27.13 -7.22
C GLN A 156 36.77 26.78 -8.59
N LYS A 157 38.09 26.87 -8.76
CA LYS A 157 38.75 26.71 -10.07
C LYS A 157 38.64 25.28 -10.56
N SER A 158 38.95 24.31 -9.69
CA SER A 158 38.87 22.89 -10.02
C SER A 158 37.43 22.46 -10.34
N SER A 159 36.44 22.88 -9.55
CA SER A 159 35.04 22.54 -9.80
C SER A 159 34.51 23.20 -11.09
N ALA A 160 34.85 24.47 -11.33
CA ALA A 160 34.47 25.17 -12.56
C ALA A 160 35.09 24.54 -13.80
N GLU A 161 36.36 24.14 -13.75
CA GLU A 161 37.00 23.45 -14.88
C GLU A 161 36.33 22.10 -15.17
N ALA A 162 35.97 21.34 -14.14
CA ALA A 162 35.24 20.08 -14.33
C ALA A 162 33.85 20.31 -14.95
N ALA A 163 33.09 21.30 -14.48
CA ALA A 163 31.79 21.66 -15.07
C ALA A 163 31.95 22.15 -16.51
N LYS A 164 33.00 22.92 -16.81
CA LYS A 164 33.33 23.42 -18.13
C LYS A 164 33.64 22.29 -19.12
N VAL A 165 34.47 21.30 -18.75
CA VAL A 165 34.75 20.12 -19.58
C VAL A 165 33.46 19.39 -19.96
N VAL A 166 32.57 19.18 -18.99
CA VAL A 166 31.28 18.53 -19.25
C VAL A 166 30.38 19.40 -20.13
N TYR A 167 30.33 20.71 -19.87
CA TYR A 167 29.54 21.67 -20.64
C TYR A 167 29.98 21.75 -22.10
N GLU A 168 31.28 21.93 -22.38
CA GLU A 168 31.80 22.04 -23.74
C GLU A 168 31.52 20.75 -24.54
N ALA A 169 31.65 19.59 -23.92
CA ALA A 169 31.29 18.30 -24.51
C ALA A 169 29.77 18.19 -24.77
N ALA A 170 28.94 18.70 -23.86
CA ALA A 170 27.48 18.72 -24.02
C ALA A 170 27.10 19.58 -25.23
N ILE A 171 27.64 20.79 -25.33
CA ILE A 171 27.40 21.70 -26.47
C ILE A 171 27.88 21.08 -27.78
N ALA A 172 29.08 20.49 -27.81
CA ALA A 172 29.59 19.80 -28.98
C ALA A 172 28.71 18.61 -29.41
N ALA A 173 28.08 17.93 -28.46
CA ALA A 173 27.10 16.86 -28.72
C ALA A 173 25.69 17.39 -29.05
N GLY A 174 25.49 18.71 -29.04
CA GLY A 174 24.26 19.40 -29.40
C GLY A 174 23.27 19.60 -28.26
N ALA A 175 23.73 19.72 -27.01
CA ALA A 175 22.92 20.20 -25.89
C ALA A 175 22.61 21.72 -26.03
N PRO A 176 21.53 22.21 -25.42
CA PRO A 176 21.23 23.64 -25.33
C PRO A 176 22.36 24.44 -24.69
N LYS A 177 22.52 25.69 -25.13
CA LYS A 177 23.44 26.63 -24.48
C LYS A 177 23.02 26.86 -23.03
N ASP A 178 23.99 27.14 -22.17
CA ASP A 178 23.75 27.44 -20.75
C ASP A 178 23.06 26.31 -19.95
N CYS A 179 23.09 25.06 -20.44
CA CYS A 179 22.56 23.89 -19.73
C CYS A 179 23.36 23.53 -18.47
N ILE A 180 24.62 23.96 -18.38
CA ILE A 180 25.47 23.86 -17.20
C ILE A 180 26.11 25.22 -16.97
N GLN A 181 25.92 25.78 -15.78
CA GLN A 181 26.42 27.09 -15.39
C GLN A 181 26.96 27.04 -13.96
N TRP A 182 27.70 28.06 -13.54
CA TRP A 182 28.17 28.22 -12.15
C TRP A 182 28.29 29.70 -11.79
N ILE A 183 28.28 30.01 -10.50
CA ILE A 183 28.57 31.35 -9.97
C ILE A 183 30.08 31.62 -10.09
N GLU A 184 30.48 32.73 -10.71
CA GLU A 184 31.89 33.03 -10.99
C GLU A 184 32.67 33.43 -9.73
N LYS A 185 32.02 34.18 -8.84
CA LYS A 185 32.60 34.65 -7.57
C LYS A 185 31.81 34.06 -6.39
N PRO A 186 32.30 32.99 -5.75
CA PRO A 186 31.61 32.35 -4.64
C PRO A 186 31.33 33.30 -3.48
N SER A 187 30.07 33.36 -3.06
CA SER A 187 29.65 34.07 -1.85
C SER A 187 28.43 33.39 -1.22
N MET A 188 28.26 33.60 0.08
CA MET A 188 27.07 33.10 0.80
C MET A 188 25.79 33.76 0.28
N ASP A 189 25.86 35.04 -0.11
CA ASP A 189 24.74 35.78 -0.67
C ASP A 189 24.31 35.20 -2.02
N ALA A 190 25.25 34.93 -2.92
CA ALA A 190 24.96 34.34 -4.23
C ALA A 190 24.42 32.91 -4.10
N THR A 191 24.99 32.12 -3.19
CA THR A 191 24.50 30.76 -2.89
C THR A 191 23.06 30.80 -2.35
N THR A 192 22.78 31.70 -1.41
CA THR A 192 21.45 31.89 -0.83
C THR A 192 20.45 32.38 -1.87
N ALA A 193 20.86 33.32 -2.73
CA ALA A 193 20.04 33.83 -3.82
C ALA A 193 19.68 32.71 -4.80
N LEU A 194 20.64 31.86 -5.19
CA LEU A 194 20.39 30.73 -6.08
C LEU A 194 19.42 29.71 -5.46
N MET A 195 19.63 29.33 -4.19
CA MET A 195 18.75 28.39 -3.49
C MET A 195 17.32 28.92 -3.35
N LYS A 196 17.16 30.22 -3.07
CA LYS A 196 15.85 30.86 -2.85
C LYS A 196 15.19 31.38 -4.14
N HIS A 197 15.86 31.32 -5.29
CA HIS A 197 15.33 31.89 -6.53
C HIS A 197 13.97 31.25 -6.89
N PRO A 198 12.94 32.04 -7.28
CA PRO A 198 11.62 31.52 -7.63
C PRO A 198 11.63 30.38 -8.65
N ASP A 199 12.51 30.47 -9.65
CA ASP A 199 12.61 29.47 -10.73
C ASP A 199 13.64 28.36 -10.50
N THR A 200 14.32 28.35 -9.34
CA THR A 200 15.06 27.14 -8.92
C THR A 200 14.03 26.09 -8.49
N ALA A 201 14.04 24.94 -9.15
CA ALA A 201 13.09 23.86 -8.92
C ALA A 201 13.49 22.97 -7.75
N THR A 202 14.78 22.61 -7.67
CA THR A 202 15.31 21.78 -6.59
C THR A 202 16.78 22.05 -6.32
N ILE A 203 17.28 21.58 -5.18
CA ILE A 203 18.65 21.80 -4.69
C ILE A 203 19.32 20.46 -4.43
N LEU A 204 20.46 20.22 -5.07
CA LEU A 204 21.37 19.13 -4.71
C LEU A 204 22.38 19.67 -3.69
N ALA A 205 22.13 19.46 -2.40
CA ALA A 205 22.94 20.04 -1.32
C ALA A 205 24.00 19.05 -0.80
N THR A 206 25.20 19.07 -1.39
CA THR A 206 26.34 18.27 -0.94
C THR A 206 27.34 19.17 -0.23
N GLY A 207 27.29 19.18 1.10
CA GLY A 207 28.13 20.03 1.93
C GLY A 207 27.98 19.68 3.41
N GLY A 208 28.56 20.51 4.29
CA GLY A 208 28.39 20.33 5.73
C GLY A 208 26.95 20.57 6.20
N ASN A 209 26.62 20.11 7.41
CA ASN A 209 25.26 20.14 7.95
C ASN A 209 24.59 21.52 7.89
N SER A 210 25.33 22.62 8.12
CA SER A 210 24.78 23.98 8.06
C SER A 210 24.30 24.37 6.66
N MET A 211 25.00 23.92 5.61
CA MET A 211 24.60 24.17 4.23
C MET A 211 23.38 23.34 3.86
N VAL A 212 23.32 22.10 4.34
CA VAL A 212 22.15 21.23 4.14
C VAL A 212 20.93 21.81 4.84
N GLU A 213 21.07 22.25 6.10
CA GLU A 213 20.02 22.94 6.84
C GLU A 213 19.52 24.20 6.11
N ALA A 214 20.44 25.01 5.57
CA ALA A 214 20.09 26.17 4.76
C ALA A 214 19.30 25.78 3.50
N ALA A 215 19.67 24.68 2.82
CA ALA A 215 18.95 24.18 1.65
C ALA A 215 17.52 23.70 2.01
N TYR A 216 17.32 23.01 3.14
CA TYR A 216 15.97 22.63 3.58
C TYR A 216 15.15 23.80 4.13
N SER A 217 15.80 24.89 4.54
CA SER A 217 15.13 26.08 5.11
C SER A 217 14.78 27.14 4.07
N CYS A 218 15.07 26.91 2.79
CA CYS A 218 14.89 27.92 1.74
C CYS A 218 13.52 27.90 1.03
N GLY A 219 12.64 26.97 1.40
CA GLY A 219 11.30 26.83 0.80
C GLY A 219 11.27 26.08 -0.53
N LYS A 220 12.37 25.41 -0.91
CA LYS A 220 12.47 24.57 -2.11
C LYS A 220 12.66 23.09 -1.74
N PRO A 221 12.19 22.15 -2.58
CA PRO A 221 12.60 20.75 -2.47
C PRO A 221 14.13 20.64 -2.52
N ALA A 222 14.73 19.98 -1.53
CA ALA A 222 16.16 19.77 -1.46
C ALA A 222 16.49 18.29 -1.30
N LEU A 223 17.55 17.84 -1.98
CA LEU A 223 18.17 16.54 -1.83
C LEU A 223 19.53 16.75 -1.15
N GLY A 224 19.50 16.66 0.18
CA GLY A 224 20.65 16.87 1.04
C GLY A 224 21.40 15.60 1.42
N VAL A 225 22.54 15.81 2.05
CA VAL A 225 23.39 14.76 2.67
C VAL A 225 23.51 15.00 4.17
N GLY A 226 24.27 14.16 4.87
CA GLY A 226 24.65 14.38 6.27
C GLY A 226 26.12 14.05 6.50
N ALA A 227 26.61 14.37 7.70
CA ALA A 227 27.92 13.93 8.17
C ALA A 227 27.98 12.39 8.32
N GLY A 228 29.17 11.81 8.10
CA GLY A 228 29.38 10.37 8.19
C GLY A 228 30.28 9.99 9.36
N ASN A 229 29.72 9.34 10.38
CA ASN A 229 30.49 8.77 11.49
C ASN A 229 30.46 7.24 11.47
N CYS A 230 30.97 6.66 10.38
CA CYS A 230 30.77 5.26 10.02
C CYS A 230 31.52 4.28 10.95
N PRO A 231 30.83 3.39 11.69
CA PRO A 231 31.47 2.27 12.38
C PRO A 231 31.71 1.09 11.42
N ALA A 232 32.75 0.29 11.68
CA ALA A 232 32.94 -1.04 11.12
C ALA A 232 33.08 -2.05 12.26
N TYR A 233 32.06 -2.89 12.46
CA TYR A 233 32.08 -3.93 13.48
C TYR A 233 32.63 -5.24 12.91
N ILE A 234 33.68 -5.79 13.52
CA ILE A 234 34.28 -7.08 13.18
C ILE A 234 33.88 -8.08 14.26
N GLU A 235 32.94 -8.94 13.90
CA GLU A 235 32.46 -10.03 14.75
C GLU A 235 33.37 -11.25 14.62
N THR A 236 33.45 -12.06 15.67
CA THR A 236 34.36 -13.20 15.84
C THR A 236 34.45 -14.14 14.64
N THR A 237 33.36 -14.38 13.90
CA THR A 237 33.38 -15.28 12.72
C THR A 237 33.94 -14.66 11.43
N ALA A 238 34.23 -13.35 11.43
CA ALA A 238 34.68 -12.61 10.27
C ALA A 238 35.95 -13.20 9.61
N ASN A 239 36.09 -12.95 8.31
CA ASN A 239 37.39 -13.12 7.67
C ASN A 239 38.29 -11.91 8.04
N ILE A 240 39.09 -12.06 9.09
CA ILE A 240 39.97 -10.99 9.61
C ILE A 240 40.87 -10.40 8.52
N LYS A 241 41.42 -11.23 7.62
CA LYS A 241 42.30 -10.75 6.55
C LYS A 241 41.58 -9.80 5.60
N GLN A 242 40.35 -10.14 5.23
CA GLN A 242 39.50 -9.31 4.39
C GLN A 242 39.04 -8.07 5.14
N ALA A 243 38.51 -8.21 6.36
CA ALA A 243 37.99 -7.08 7.13
C ALA A 243 39.04 -5.98 7.33
N VAL A 244 40.27 -6.36 7.69
CA VAL A 244 41.38 -5.41 7.83
C VAL A 244 41.77 -4.79 6.50
N ASN A 245 41.85 -5.59 5.42
CA ASN A 245 42.13 -5.06 4.08
C ASN A 245 41.09 -4.01 3.67
N ASP A 246 39.81 -4.32 3.84
CA ASP A 246 38.69 -3.46 3.45
C ASP A 246 38.74 -2.13 4.22
N ILE A 247 38.92 -2.18 5.54
CA ILE A 247 39.00 -0.98 6.38
C ILE A 247 40.20 -0.12 6.01
N VAL A 248 41.37 -0.71 5.80
CA VAL A 248 42.57 0.05 5.39
C VAL A 248 42.37 0.68 4.02
N LEU A 249 41.92 -0.11 3.04
CA LEU A 249 41.64 0.34 1.68
C LEU A 249 40.69 1.54 1.68
N SER A 250 39.62 1.46 2.46
CA SER A 250 38.59 2.49 2.56
C SER A 250 39.07 3.75 3.30
N LYS A 251 39.80 3.58 4.40
CA LYS A 251 40.23 4.68 5.26
C LYS A 251 41.45 5.42 4.73
N ALA A 252 42.35 4.75 4.02
CA ALA A 252 43.50 5.39 3.39
C ALA A 252 43.11 6.19 2.13
N PHE A 253 42.02 5.81 1.45
CA PHE A 253 41.61 6.42 0.20
C PHE A 253 41.32 7.92 0.30
N ASP A 254 42.02 8.70 -0.53
CA ASP A 254 42.09 10.16 -0.55
C ASP A 254 42.36 10.76 0.84
N ASN A 255 43.22 10.11 1.62
CA ASN A 255 43.52 10.43 3.02
C ASN A 255 42.23 10.43 3.90
N GLY A 256 41.34 9.47 3.71
CA GLY A 256 40.16 9.27 4.57
C GLY A 256 39.10 10.37 4.48
N MET A 257 39.06 11.09 3.36
CA MET A 257 38.21 12.28 3.16
C MET A 257 36.80 11.95 2.65
N VAL A 258 36.53 10.70 2.29
CA VAL A 258 35.17 10.29 1.88
C VAL A 258 34.29 10.17 3.12
N CYS A 259 33.10 10.77 3.10
CA CYS A 259 32.17 10.77 4.25
C CYS A 259 31.72 9.36 4.66
N ALA A 260 31.64 8.42 3.71
CA ALA A 260 31.34 7.03 4.01
C ALA A 260 32.51 6.26 4.65
N SER A 261 33.74 6.82 4.69
CA SER A 261 34.91 6.13 5.24
C SER A 261 34.77 5.84 6.73
N GLU A 262 35.36 4.73 7.16
CA GLU A 262 35.33 4.26 8.54
C GLU A 262 35.92 5.32 9.48
N GLN A 263 35.22 5.58 10.57
CA GLN A 263 35.67 6.47 11.63
C GLN A 263 36.09 5.67 12.86
N ALA A 264 35.52 4.48 13.06
CA ALA A 264 35.96 3.54 14.08
C ALA A 264 35.87 2.09 13.57
N VAL A 265 36.81 1.26 13.99
CA VAL A 265 36.71 -0.19 13.96
C VAL A 265 36.38 -0.70 15.36
N ILE A 266 35.35 -1.51 15.47
CA ILE A 266 34.88 -2.12 16.72
C ILE A 266 35.11 -3.62 16.57
N VAL A 267 35.82 -4.25 17.50
CA VAL A 267 36.26 -5.64 17.33
C VAL A 267 35.93 -6.45 18.57
N ASP A 268 35.33 -7.63 18.38
CA ASP A 268 35.10 -8.58 19.46
C ASP A 268 36.40 -8.89 20.22
N LYS A 269 36.32 -8.93 21.55
CA LYS A 269 37.49 -9.15 22.42
C LYS A 269 38.26 -10.42 22.08
N GLU A 270 37.57 -11.46 21.58
CA GLU A 270 38.13 -12.76 21.23
C GLU A 270 39.15 -12.68 20.08
N ILE A 271 38.96 -11.73 19.16
CA ILE A 271 39.80 -11.57 17.95
C ILE A 271 40.50 -10.20 17.89
N TYR A 272 40.44 -9.42 18.98
CA TYR A 272 40.97 -8.05 19.02
C TYR A 272 42.47 -7.97 18.71
N ASP A 273 43.27 -8.84 19.34
CA ASP A 273 44.72 -8.85 19.16
C ASP A 273 45.12 -9.39 17.76
N ASP A 274 44.40 -10.39 17.24
CA ASP A 274 44.59 -10.92 15.88
C ASP A 274 44.33 -9.85 14.81
N VAL A 275 43.25 -9.07 14.98
CA VAL A 275 42.95 -7.93 14.11
C VAL A 275 44.04 -6.86 14.21
N LYS A 276 44.51 -6.55 15.43
CA LYS A 276 45.58 -5.59 15.68
C LYS A 276 46.88 -6.00 14.99
N GLU A 277 47.28 -7.26 15.14
CA GLU A 277 48.46 -7.81 14.46
C GLU A 277 48.30 -7.73 12.95
N ARG A 278 47.09 -8.01 12.43
CA ARG A 278 46.86 -8.01 10.98
C ARG A 278 47.00 -6.63 10.35
N PHE A 279 46.61 -5.55 11.05
CA PHE A 279 46.79 -4.18 10.59
C PHE A 279 48.26 -3.80 10.36
N ASN A 280 49.21 -4.39 11.11
CA ASN A 280 50.65 -4.12 10.94
C ASN A 280 51.17 -4.44 9.51
N ASN A 281 50.45 -5.25 8.73
CA ASN A 281 50.81 -5.55 7.34
C ASN A 281 50.61 -4.38 6.36
N TYR A 282 49.98 -3.28 6.80
CA TYR A 282 49.61 -2.15 5.94
C TYR A 282 50.31 -0.82 6.30
N ASN A 283 51.43 -0.89 7.00
CA ASN A 283 52.18 0.28 7.47
C ASN A 283 51.30 1.29 8.25
N VAL A 284 50.59 0.78 9.26
CA VAL A 284 49.81 1.61 10.18
C VAL A 284 50.68 2.04 11.37
N HIS A 285 50.33 3.18 11.99
CA HIS A 285 50.94 3.61 13.25
C HIS A 285 49.92 3.52 14.38
N TYR A 286 50.24 2.75 15.43
CA TYR A 286 49.44 2.70 16.65
C TYR A 286 49.84 3.84 17.60
N ALA A 287 48.95 4.80 17.80
CA ALA A 287 49.23 5.94 18.65
C ALA A 287 49.40 5.53 20.12
N THR A 288 50.51 5.93 20.74
CA THR A 288 50.69 5.81 22.20
C THR A 288 49.71 6.71 22.95
N ALA A 289 49.54 6.50 24.27
CA ALA A 289 48.67 7.37 25.08
C ALA A 289 49.07 8.87 25.01
N LYS A 290 50.38 9.16 24.86
CA LYS A 290 50.90 10.52 24.69
C LYS A 290 50.53 11.09 23.33
N GLU A 291 50.73 10.30 22.26
CA GLU A 291 50.40 10.69 20.88
C GLU A 291 48.89 10.87 20.70
N LYS A 292 48.08 10.00 21.32
CA LYS A 292 46.61 10.17 21.38
C LYS A 292 46.24 11.54 21.94
N ALA A 293 46.77 11.94 23.09
CA ALA A 293 46.46 13.24 23.69
C ALA A 293 46.93 14.43 22.82
N MET A 294 48.03 14.27 22.07
CA MET A 294 48.50 15.24 21.08
C MET A 294 47.53 15.36 19.90
N LEU A 295 47.09 14.23 19.34
CA LEU A 295 46.09 14.17 18.26
C LEU A 295 44.76 14.78 18.67
N GLU A 296 44.24 14.45 19.85
CA GLU A 296 43.00 15.05 20.39
C GLU A 296 43.10 16.58 20.45
N THR A 297 44.21 17.09 21.01
CA THR A 297 44.45 18.53 21.14
C THR A 297 44.52 19.21 19.77
N TYR A 298 45.26 18.63 18.81
CA TYR A 298 45.42 19.22 17.48
C TYR A 298 44.16 19.14 16.61
N MET A 299 43.49 17.98 16.62
CA MET A 299 42.36 17.70 15.74
C MET A 299 41.06 18.31 16.25
N PHE A 300 40.89 18.43 17.58
CA PHE A 300 39.62 18.86 18.19
C PHE A 300 39.76 20.01 19.19
N GLY A 301 40.97 20.45 19.50
CA GLY A 301 41.24 21.54 20.45
C GLY A 301 41.12 21.15 21.92
N VAL A 302 40.84 19.89 22.22
CA VAL A 302 40.51 19.40 23.57
C VAL A 302 41.10 18.02 23.80
N LYS A 303 41.32 17.63 25.05
CA LYS A 303 41.72 16.26 25.43
C LYS A 303 40.54 15.47 25.95
N ALA A 304 40.58 14.16 25.77
CA ALA A 304 39.60 13.24 26.31
C ALA A 304 39.47 13.40 27.83
N TYR A 305 38.24 13.21 28.34
CA TYR A 305 37.92 13.28 29.78
C TYR A 305 38.28 14.61 30.48
N THR A 306 38.35 15.71 29.74
CA THR A 306 38.49 17.07 30.33
C THR A 306 37.15 17.81 30.36
N LYS A 307 37.05 18.86 31.19
CA LYS A 307 35.81 19.66 31.32
C LYS A 307 35.37 20.31 30.00
N ASP A 308 36.32 20.59 29.11
CA ASP A 308 36.07 21.29 27.85
C ASP A 308 35.74 20.35 26.69
N VAL A 309 35.70 19.03 26.90
CA VAL A 309 35.56 18.05 25.82
C VAL A 309 34.30 18.22 24.97
N ASN A 310 33.23 18.79 25.55
CA ASN A 310 31.99 19.12 24.84
C ASN A 310 32.16 20.25 23.80
N ASN A 311 33.23 21.04 23.89
CA ASN A 311 33.58 22.10 22.93
C ASN A 311 34.44 21.57 21.76
N ALA A 312 34.70 20.26 21.69
CA ALA A 312 35.46 19.63 20.61
C ALA A 312 34.94 20.05 19.23
N LYS A 313 35.81 20.65 18.42
CA LYS A 313 35.49 21.05 17.04
C LYS A 313 36.60 20.62 16.10
N LEU A 314 36.21 19.94 15.02
CA LEU A 314 37.16 19.46 14.03
C LEU A 314 38.00 20.60 13.43
N ASN A 315 39.31 20.46 13.48
CA ASN A 315 40.25 21.36 12.84
C ASN A 315 40.22 21.15 11.31
N ALA A 316 39.62 22.10 10.59
CA ALA A 316 39.43 22.00 9.15
C ALA A 316 40.75 22.00 8.34
N ALA A 317 41.89 22.39 8.93
CA ALA A 317 43.19 22.43 8.26
C ALA A 317 43.77 21.02 7.99
N MET A 318 43.39 20.04 8.80
CA MET A 318 43.92 18.66 8.71
C MET A 318 43.13 17.74 7.78
N VAL A 319 41.94 18.17 7.35
CA VAL A 319 41.04 17.36 6.50
C VAL A 319 41.76 16.97 5.20
N GLY A 320 41.86 15.66 4.95
CA GLY A 320 42.55 15.08 3.80
C GLY A 320 44.06 15.27 3.74
N LYS A 321 44.71 15.62 4.85
CA LYS A 321 46.17 15.60 4.97
C LYS A 321 46.65 14.17 5.29
N SER A 322 47.89 13.86 4.93
CA SER A 322 48.47 12.54 5.20
C SER A 322 48.66 12.28 6.70
N ALA A 323 48.71 11.01 7.09
CA ALA A 323 48.97 10.60 8.47
C ALA A 323 50.23 11.26 9.06
N HIS A 324 51.34 11.23 8.32
CA HIS A 324 52.61 11.84 8.73
C HIS A 324 52.49 13.36 8.93
N TRP A 325 51.78 14.07 8.04
CA TRP A 325 51.57 15.52 8.21
C TRP A 325 50.78 15.82 9.49
N ILE A 326 49.72 15.06 9.76
CA ILE A 326 48.90 15.24 10.96
C ILE A 326 49.71 14.97 12.23
N ALA A 327 50.51 13.91 12.25
CA ALA A 327 51.38 13.59 13.38
C ALA A 327 52.36 14.74 13.67
N LYS A 328 53.03 15.24 12.62
CA LYS A 328 54.01 16.32 12.72
C LYS A 328 53.40 17.59 13.30
N GLU A 329 52.23 17.98 12.81
CA GLU A 329 51.50 19.16 13.31
C GLU A 329 50.94 18.96 14.72
N ALA A 330 50.61 17.72 15.10
CA ALA A 330 50.23 17.37 16.47
C ALA A 330 51.44 17.33 17.43
N GLY A 331 52.67 17.33 16.92
CA GLY A 331 53.90 17.43 17.70
C GLY A 331 54.65 16.12 17.93
N PHE A 332 54.45 15.11 17.08
CA PHE A 332 55.22 13.87 17.08
C PHE A 332 55.55 13.43 15.64
N ASP A 333 56.48 12.48 15.49
CA ASP A 333 56.96 12.04 14.19
C ASP A 333 56.71 10.55 13.97
N ILE A 334 56.39 10.16 12.74
CA ILE A 334 56.08 8.78 12.32
C ILE A 334 56.65 8.53 10.93
N ASP A 335 56.65 7.28 10.45
CA ASP A 335 57.10 6.97 9.09
C ASP A 335 56.29 7.80 8.05
N PRO A 336 56.94 8.56 7.15
CA PRO A 336 56.28 9.27 6.06
C PRO A 336 55.40 8.40 5.16
N LYS A 337 55.64 7.09 5.12
CA LYS A 337 54.84 6.10 4.37
C LYS A 337 53.67 5.54 5.17
N THR A 338 53.43 6.00 6.39
CA THR A 338 52.31 5.53 7.23
C THR A 338 50.99 5.76 6.49
N SER A 339 50.20 4.70 6.33
CA SER A 339 48.91 4.77 5.65
C SER A 339 47.81 5.38 6.53
N ILE A 340 47.71 4.91 7.79
CA ILE A 340 46.67 5.27 8.74
C ILE A 340 47.25 5.30 10.16
N ILE A 341 46.81 6.25 10.99
CA ILE A 341 47.05 6.25 12.44
C ILE A 341 45.85 5.57 13.13
N ILE A 342 46.11 4.51 13.90
CA ILE A 342 45.08 3.85 14.71
C ILE A 342 45.20 4.33 16.16
N VAL A 343 44.06 4.70 16.75
CA VAL A 343 44.00 5.18 18.14
C VAL A 343 43.01 4.33 18.94
N GLU A 344 43.49 3.72 20.03
CA GLU A 344 42.62 2.95 20.93
C GLU A 344 41.75 3.89 21.78
N CYS A 345 40.44 3.69 21.73
CA CYS A 345 39.43 4.47 22.45
C CYS A 345 38.66 3.57 23.42
N LYS A 346 38.30 4.13 24.59
CA LYS A 346 37.60 3.36 25.64
C LYS A 346 36.11 3.22 25.37
N GLU A 347 35.50 4.28 24.86
CA GLU A 347 34.05 4.37 24.62
C GLU A 347 33.76 5.22 23.38
N VAL A 348 32.51 5.17 22.93
CA VAL A 348 32.00 6.04 21.87
C VAL A 348 31.24 7.21 22.49
N GLY A 349 31.60 8.44 22.14
CA GLY A 349 30.85 9.62 22.56
C GLY A 349 31.71 10.84 22.86
N PRO A 350 31.12 11.90 23.46
CA PRO A 350 31.76 13.19 23.69
C PRO A 350 33.08 13.13 24.44
N ASN A 351 33.23 12.22 25.40
CA ASN A 351 34.45 12.09 26.21
C ASN A 351 35.67 11.63 25.41
N GLU A 352 35.46 10.97 24.27
CA GLU A 352 36.48 10.43 23.38
C GLU A 352 36.37 11.14 22.01
N PRO A 353 36.94 12.35 21.85
CA PRO A 353 36.71 13.19 20.67
C PRO A 353 37.17 12.53 19.35
N LEU A 354 38.12 11.59 19.41
CA LEU A 354 38.56 10.80 18.25
C LEU A 354 37.52 9.80 17.75
N THR A 355 36.39 9.60 18.46
CA THR A 355 35.24 8.82 17.98
C THR A 355 34.25 9.64 17.13
N ARG A 356 34.54 10.93 16.89
CA ARG A 356 33.82 11.76 15.92
C ARG A 356 34.26 11.49 14.48
N GLU A 357 33.56 12.07 13.52
CA GLU A 357 34.02 12.18 12.14
C GLU A 357 35.32 12.98 12.05
N LYS A 358 36.32 12.43 11.36
CA LYS A 358 37.69 12.99 11.28
C LYS A 358 38.10 13.45 9.88
N LEU A 359 37.48 12.91 8.82
CA LEU A 359 37.80 13.18 7.41
C LEU A 359 39.32 13.18 7.11
N SER A 360 40.04 12.25 7.74
CA SER A 360 41.49 12.12 7.72
C SER A 360 41.88 10.65 7.92
N PRO A 361 43.15 10.24 7.68
CA PRO A 361 43.60 8.85 7.85
C PRO A 361 43.91 8.54 9.33
N VAL A 362 42.97 8.88 10.22
CA VAL A 362 43.00 8.54 11.65
C VAL A 362 41.76 7.69 11.95
N LEU A 363 41.95 6.50 12.54
CA LEU A 363 40.92 5.51 12.81
C LEU A 363 40.86 5.19 14.31
N ALA A 364 39.67 5.32 14.92
CA ALA A 364 39.49 4.84 16.29
C ALA A 364 39.37 3.31 16.30
N MET A 365 39.95 2.64 17.30
CA MET A 365 39.81 1.20 17.52
C MET A 365 39.21 0.96 18.91
N LEU A 366 38.14 0.18 18.97
CA LEU A 366 37.43 -0.13 20.21
C LEU A 366 37.25 -1.64 20.36
N LYS A 367 37.35 -2.13 21.60
CA LYS A 367 37.08 -3.51 21.96
C LYS A 367 35.59 -3.67 22.29
N ALA A 368 34.94 -4.71 21.75
CA ALA A 368 33.58 -5.11 22.09
C ALA A 368 33.62 -6.31 23.04
N GLU A 369 32.89 -6.20 24.15
CA GLU A 369 32.86 -7.24 25.20
C GLU A 369 31.92 -8.40 24.87
N SER A 370 31.00 -8.17 23.92
CA SER A 370 30.02 -9.10 23.37
C SER A 370 29.46 -8.55 22.05
N ILE A 371 28.72 -9.38 21.31
CA ILE A 371 27.99 -8.95 20.10
C ILE A 371 27.06 -7.76 20.38
N GLU A 372 26.33 -7.82 21.50
CA GLU A 372 25.40 -6.75 21.88
C GLU A 372 26.12 -5.44 22.17
N ASP A 373 27.29 -5.50 22.79
CA ASP A 373 28.15 -4.34 23.02
C ASP A 373 28.75 -3.80 21.70
N GLY A 374 29.13 -4.68 20.76
CA GLY A 374 29.54 -4.30 19.41
C GLY A 374 28.43 -3.56 18.65
N PHE A 375 27.19 -4.02 18.78
CA PHE A 375 26.02 -3.36 18.22
C PHE A 375 25.77 -2.01 18.90
N ASN A 376 25.83 -1.93 20.24
CA ASN A 376 25.62 -0.70 20.99
C ASN A 376 26.66 0.37 20.65
N LYS A 377 27.94 0.00 20.53
CA LYS A 377 29.01 0.92 20.13
C LYS A 377 28.83 1.38 18.68
N SER A 378 28.40 0.51 17.78
CA SER A 378 28.11 0.87 16.40
C SER A 378 26.93 1.82 16.29
N GLU A 379 25.85 1.57 17.04
CA GLU A 379 24.71 2.47 17.12
C GLU A 379 25.10 3.82 17.72
N ALA A 380 25.92 3.82 18.79
CA ALA A 380 26.42 5.04 19.40
C ALA A 380 27.24 5.89 18.42
N MET A 381 28.09 5.27 17.59
CA MET A 381 28.87 5.99 16.56
C MET A 381 27.95 6.73 15.59
N VAL A 382 26.93 6.03 15.09
CA VAL A 382 25.95 6.61 14.15
C VAL A 382 25.12 7.70 14.84
N ASN A 383 24.64 7.49 16.07
CA ASN A 383 23.93 8.51 16.83
C ASN A 383 24.81 9.75 17.10
N PHE A 384 26.13 9.57 17.14
CA PHE A 384 27.09 10.63 17.38
C PHE A 384 27.58 11.26 16.05
N ASN A 385 26.71 12.07 15.44
CA ASN A 385 26.96 12.81 14.20
C ASN A 385 27.17 11.95 12.94
N GLY A 386 26.57 10.75 12.87
CA GLY A 386 26.58 9.88 11.68
C GLY A 386 25.20 9.38 11.24
N LEU A 387 24.12 9.91 11.83
CA LEU A 387 22.76 9.41 11.67
C LEU A 387 22.37 9.29 10.19
N GLY A 388 21.91 8.11 9.81
CA GLY A 388 21.44 7.81 8.47
C GLY A 388 22.52 7.62 7.42
N HIS A 389 23.80 7.86 7.71
CA HIS A 389 24.84 7.80 6.69
C HIS A 389 25.23 6.35 6.35
N SER A 390 26.22 5.78 7.03
CA SER A 390 26.85 4.51 6.67
C SER A 390 27.27 3.72 7.91
N ALA A 391 27.24 2.38 7.83
CA ALA A 391 27.82 1.47 8.81
C ALA A 391 28.26 0.16 8.13
N ALA A 392 29.23 -0.54 8.70
CA ALA A 392 29.65 -1.86 8.25
C ALA A 392 29.63 -2.91 9.35
N ILE A 393 29.34 -4.15 8.95
CA ILE A 393 29.56 -5.35 9.74
C ILE A 393 30.36 -6.37 8.92
N HIS A 394 31.40 -6.92 9.53
CA HIS A 394 32.18 -8.03 9.02
C HIS A 394 31.84 -9.27 9.84
N THR A 395 31.24 -10.28 9.21
CA THR A 395 30.79 -11.53 9.85
C THR A 395 30.48 -12.58 8.78
N LYS A 396 30.54 -13.86 9.13
CA LYS A 396 29.98 -14.95 8.29
C LYS A 396 28.53 -15.27 8.63
N ASN A 397 27.99 -14.69 9.70
CA ASN A 397 26.65 -14.97 10.19
C ASN A 397 25.62 -14.00 9.59
N GLU A 398 24.84 -14.47 8.61
CA GLU A 398 23.81 -13.68 7.94
C GLU A 398 22.74 -13.13 8.89
N ASN A 399 22.39 -13.88 9.95
CA ASN A 399 21.38 -13.41 10.91
C ASN A 399 21.87 -12.18 11.69
N LEU A 400 23.16 -12.14 12.05
CA LEU A 400 23.74 -10.97 12.72
C LEU A 400 23.74 -9.74 11.82
N VAL A 401 23.90 -9.90 10.50
CA VAL A 401 23.78 -8.79 9.54
C VAL A 401 22.38 -8.19 9.58
N LYS A 402 21.34 -9.04 9.60
CA LYS A 402 19.94 -8.59 9.66
C LYS A 402 19.64 -7.89 10.98
N GLU A 403 20.12 -8.42 12.10
CA GLU A 403 19.93 -7.78 13.41
C GLU A 403 20.70 -6.46 13.53
N PHE A 404 21.93 -6.40 13.04
CA PHE A 404 22.72 -5.16 12.97
C PHE A 404 22.00 -4.09 12.13
N GLY A 405 21.48 -4.48 10.96
CA GLY A 405 20.73 -3.58 10.08
C GLY A 405 19.41 -3.07 10.66
N LYS A 406 18.77 -3.81 11.57
CA LYS A 406 17.57 -3.34 12.30
C LYS A 406 17.93 -2.34 13.40
N LYS A 407 19.09 -2.51 14.04
CA LYS A 407 19.50 -1.74 15.22
C LYS A 407 20.23 -0.44 14.86
N VAL A 408 21.21 -0.50 13.96
CA VAL A 408 22.06 0.65 13.62
C VAL A 408 21.34 1.54 12.61
N LYS A 409 21.10 2.81 12.99
CA LYS A 409 20.35 3.80 12.20
C LYS A 409 21.14 4.39 11.02
N ALA A 410 21.74 3.56 10.18
CA ALA A 410 22.40 3.95 8.94
C ALA A 410 21.56 3.53 7.73
N CYS A 411 21.48 4.37 6.70
CA CYS A 411 20.72 4.01 5.48
C CYS A 411 21.52 3.10 4.53
N ARG A 412 22.86 3.07 4.66
CA ARG A 412 23.74 2.12 3.97
C ARG A 412 24.44 1.23 5.00
N VAL A 413 24.08 -0.04 5.03
CA VAL A 413 24.73 -1.05 5.87
C VAL A 413 25.51 -2.00 4.96
N MET A 414 26.83 -1.97 5.05
CA MET A 414 27.73 -2.79 4.25
C MET A 414 28.05 -4.09 5.00
N TRP A 415 27.98 -5.22 4.29
CA TRP A 415 28.36 -6.52 4.82
C TRP A 415 29.64 -6.99 4.14
N ASN A 416 30.71 -7.24 4.91
CA ASN A 416 32.00 -7.72 4.41
C ASN A 416 32.55 -6.88 3.23
N SER A 417 32.54 -5.55 3.35
CA SER A 417 33.00 -4.66 2.29
C SER A 417 33.51 -3.32 2.84
N PRO A 418 34.46 -2.66 2.15
CA PRO A 418 34.95 -1.34 2.52
C PRO A 418 33.85 -0.28 2.45
N THR A 419 33.74 0.60 3.45
CA THR A 419 32.59 1.51 3.55
C THR A 419 32.64 2.69 2.58
N THR A 420 33.83 3.19 2.21
CA THR A 420 34.00 4.21 1.17
C THR A 420 33.40 3.74 -0.16
N PHE A 421 33.88 2.61 -0.68
CA PHE A 421 33.49 2.10 -1.99
C PHE A 421 32.10 1.42 -1.96
N GLY A 422 31.79 0.72 -0.88
CA GLY A 422 30.45 0.16 -0.67
C GLY A 422 29.40 1.25 -0.49
N GLY A 423 29.73 2.35 0.17
CA GLY A 423 28.80 3.46 0.42
C GLY A 423 28.48 4.27 -0.84
N ILE A 424 29.47 4.57 -1.67
CA ILE A 424 29.24 5.27 -2.95
C ILE A 424 28.55 4.38 -4.00
N GLY A 425 28.67 3.05 -3.89
CA GLY A 425 27.86 2.07 -4.61
C GLY A 425 28.47 1.53 -5.92
N ASN A 426 27.92 0.43 -6.41
CA ASN A 426 28.23 -0.25 -7.68
C ASN A 426 29.68 -0.77 -7.86
N ILE A 427 30.49 -0.82 -6.80
CA ILE A 427 31.87 -1.37 -6.83
C ILE A 427 31.92 -2.73 -6.15
N TYR A 428 31.49 -2.81 -4.88
CA TYR A 428 31.45 -4.05 -4.09
C TYR A 428 30.02 -4.52 -3.79
N ASN A 429 29.02 -3.73 -4.14
CA ASN A 429 27.60 -4.03 -3.96
C ASN A 429 26.78 -3.40 -5.09
N ALA A 430 25.47 -3.66 -5.09
CA ALA A 430 24.55 -3.16 -6.11
C ALA A 430 23.86 -1.83 -5.72
N PHE A 431 24.40 -1.07 -4.76
CA PHE A 431 23.86 0.26 -4.47
C PHE A 431 24.07 1.19 -5.67
N ILE A 432 23.17 2.16 -5.84
CA ILE A 432 23.24 3.13 -6.93
C ILE A 432 24.55 3.94 -6.80
N PRO A 433 25.37 4.06 -7.86
CA PRO A 433 26.61 4.82 -7.81
C PRO A 433 26.32 6.32 -7.65
N SER A 434 26.88 6.97 -6.62
CA SER A 434 26.60 8.38 -6.35
C SER A 434 27.71 9.10 -5.57
N MET A 435 27.78 10.41 -5.79
CA MET A 435 28.59 11.35 -4.99
C MET A 435 27.73 12.22 -4.08
N THR A 436 26.46 11.87 -3.88
CA THR A 436 25.49 12.54 -2.99
C THR A 436 24.70 11.48 -2.23
N LEU A 437 25.08 11.24 -0.98
CA LEU A 437 24.58 10.15 -0.16
C LEU A 437 23.56 10.71 0.84
N GLY A 438 22.27 10.49 0.58
CA GLY A 438 21.19 10.99 1.43
C GLY A 438 21.09 10.21 2.74
N CYS A 439 20.89 10.89 3.86
CA CYS A 439 20.86 10.28 5.20
C CYS A 439 19.44 10.04 5.75
N GLY A 440 18.41 10.17 4.91
CA GLY A 440 17.01 9.98 5.28
C GLY A 440 16.56 10.87 6.43
N SER A 441 15.41 10.55 7.04
CA SER A 441 14.88 11.32 8.15
C SER A 441 15.80 11.33 9.38
N TYR A 442 16.66 10.33 9.55
CA TYR A 442 17.66 10.29 10.62
C TYR A 442 18.67 11.44 10.52
N GLY A 443 19.10 11.77 9.31
CA GLY A 443 20.02 12.88 9.04
C GLY A 443 19.33 14.17 8.59
N ASN A 444 18.03 14.34 8.83
CA ASN A 444 17.22 15.48 8.35
C ASN A 444 17.26 15.65 6.82
N ASN A 445 17.12 14.55 6.06
CA ASN A 445 17.08 14.57 4.60
C ASN A 445 15.77 13.99 4.06
N SER A 446 15.35 14.47 2.89
CA SER A 446 14.21 13.97 2.11
C SER A 446 14.47 12.62 1.45
N VAL A 447 15.75 12.26 1.28
CA VAL A 447 16.22 11.03 0.61
C VAL A 447 17.19 10.25 1.51
N SER A 448 17.04 8.92 1.52
CA SER A 448 17.90 7.99 2.28
C SER A 448 18.86 7.19 1.40
N GLY A 449 18.63 7.19 0.09
CA GLY A 449 19.45 6.46 -0.87
C GLY A 449 20.63 7.26 -1.40
N ASN A 450 21.33 6.64 -2.34
CA ASN A 450 22.32 7.29 -3.17
C ASN A 450 21.58 8.06 -4.27
N VAL A 451 21.66 9.39 -4.24
CA VAL A 451 20.93 10.26 -5.18
C VAL A 451 21.40 9.97 -6.61
N SER A 452 20.48 9.97 -7.56
CA SER A 452 20.74 9.70 -8.99
C SER A 452 19.74 10.42 -9.90
N ALA A 453 19.80 10.15 -11.20
CA ALA A 453 18.91 10.71 -12.21
C ALA A 453 17.41 10.49 -11.89
N VAL A 454 17.04 9.37 -11.28
CA VAL A 454 15.63 9.09 -10.92
C VAL A 454 15.04 10.11 -9.94
N ASP A 455 15.87 10.74 -9.11
CA ASP A 455 15.43 11.75 -8.13
C ASP A 455 15.22 13.14 -8.75
N LEU A 456 15.58 13.31 -10.03
CA LEU A 456 15.50 14.56 -10.79
C LEU A 456 14.39 14.53 -11.85
N LEU A 457 13.39 13.67 -11.65
CA LEU A 457 12.22 13.56 -12.53
C LEU A 457 10.92 13.71 -11.75
N ASN A 458 9.96 14.42 -12.36
CA ASN A 458 8.55 14.30 -12.04
C ASN A 458 7.95 13.15 -12.86
N ILE A 459 7.22 12.24 -12.21
CA ILE A 459 6.53 11.14 -12.90
C ILE A 459 5.03 11.44 -12.98
N LYS A 460 4.58 11.86 -14.16
CA LYS A 460 3.15 12.01 -14.47
C LYS A 460 2.53 10.63 -14.70
N LYS A 461 1.33 10.42 -14.18
CA LYS A 461 0.59 9.15 -14.30
C LYS A 461 -0.73 9.37 -15.02
N ILE A 462 -0.95 8.65 -16.11
CA ILE A 462 -2.25 8.58 -16.81
C ILE A 462 -2.95 7.30 -16.38
N GLY A 463 -4.19 7.42 -15.89
CA GLY A 463 -5.01 6.28 -15.46
C GLY A 463 -6.23 6.09 -16.36
N ARG A 464 -6.31 4.96 -17.06
CA ARG A 464 -7.48 4.57 -17.86
C ARG A 464 -8.63 4.13 -16.94
N ARG A 465 -9.86 4.61 -17.20
CA ARG A 465 -11.05 4.09 -16.51
C ARG A 465 -11.15 2.58 -16.76
N ARG A 466 -11.34 1.82 -15.69
CA ARG A 466 -11.57 0.38 -15.75
C ARG A 466 -12.64 -0.03 -14.75
N ASN A 467 -13.36 -1.09 -15.09
CA ASN A 467 -14.11 -1.84 -14.08
C ASN A 467 -13.12 -2.69 -13.29
N ASN A 468 -13.30 -2.75 -11.97
CA ASN A 468 -12.69 -3.81 -11.20
C ASN A 468 -13.27 -5.16 -11.66
N MET A 469 -12.44 -6.20 -11.63
CA MET A 469 -12.87 -7.58 -11.90
C MET A 469 -14.14 -7.90 -11.10
N GLN A 470 -15.07 -8.67 -11.65
CA GLN A 470 -16.19 -9.23 -10.90
C GLN A 470 -15.96 -10.73 -10.69
N TRP A 471 -16.53 -11.27 -9.62
CA TRP A 471 -16.52 -12.69 -9.36
C TRP A 471 -17.93 -13.23 -9.56
N PHE A 472 -18.01 -14.41 -10.14
CA PHE A 472 -19.24 -15.19 -10.16
C PHE A 472 -18.97 -16.45 -9.35
N LYS A 473 -19.42 -16.46 -8.10
CA LYS A 473 -19.22 -17.55 -7.14
C LYS A 473 -20.57 -18.08 -6.69
N ILE A 474 -20.71 -19.40 -6.80
CA ILE A 474 -21.85 -20.21 -6.42
C ILE A 474 -21.30 -21.53 -5.84
N PRO A 475 -22.12 -22.38 -5.21
CA PRO A 475 -21.66 -23.69 -4.77
C PRO A 475 -21.03 -24.47 -5.91
N SER A 476 -19.96 -25.20 -5.60
CA SER A 476 -19.22 -25.99 -6.58
C SER A 476 -20.07 -27.10 -7.22
N LYS A 477 -21.14 -27.51 -6.54
CA LYS A 477 -22.07 -28.55 -6.98
C LYS A 477 -23.49 -28.15 -6.60
N ILE A 478 -24.38 -28.19 -7.59
CA ILE A 478 -25.81 -27.96 -7.41
C ILE A 478 -26.53 -29.16 -8.01
N TYR A 479 -27.20 -29.94 -7.18
CA TYR A 479 -28.07 -31.04 -7.60
C TYR A 479 -29.50 -30.54 -7.55
N PHE A 480 -30.30 -30.88 -8.55
CA PHE A 480 -31.69 -30.45 -8.68
C PHE A 480 -32.49 -31.59 -9.33
N GLU A 481 -33.80 -31.39 -9.47
CA GLU A 481 -34.81 -32.41 -9.80
C GLU A 481 -35.31 -33.18 -8.58
N ARG A 482 -36.49 -33.78 -8.76
CA ARG A 482 -37.19 -34.55 -7.73
C ARG A 482 -36.32 -35.70 -7.24
N ASP A 483 -36.29 -35.88 -5.92
CA ASP A 483 -35.56 -36.93 -5.21
C ASP A 483 -34.02 -36.80 -5.30
N SER A 484 -33.50 -35.62 -5.69
CA SER A 484 -32.06 -35.33 -5.77
C SER A 484 -31.31 -35.40 -4.43
N ILE A 485 -32.03 -35.46 -3.29
CA ILE A 485 -31.44 -35.82 -1.99
C ILE A 485 -30.74 -37.19 -2.01
N GLU A 486 -31.03 -38.05 -2.99
CA GLU A 486 -30.33 -39.32 -3.16
C GLU A 486 -28.80 -39.15 -3.28
N TYR A 487 -28.32 -38.01 -3.78
CA TYR A 487 -26.89 -37.75 -3.93
C TYR A 487 -26.12 -37.84 -2.60
N LEU A 488 -26.79 -37.66 -1.45
CA LEU A 488 -26.19 -37.86 -0.13
C LEU A 488 -25.59 -39.27 0.05
N LYS A 489 -26.11 -40.28 -0.65
CA LYS A 489 -25.56 -41.66 -0.62
C LYS A 489 -24.22 -41.78 -1.35
N ASP A 490 -23.99 -40.91 -2.35
CA ASP A 490 -22.85 -40.95 -3.26
C ASP A 490 -21.76 -39.92 -2.95
N MET A 491 -22.03 -38.98 -2.03
CA MET A 491 -21.05 -37.99 -1.58
C MET A 491 -19.77 -38.65 -1.05
N ARG A 492 -18.59 -38.13 -1.44
CA ARG A 492 -17.30 -38.63 -0.94
C ARG A 492 -16.97 -38.06 0.43
N ASP A 493 -16.25 -38.85 1.23
CA ASP A 493 -15.71 -38.50 2.54
C ASP A 493 -16.77 -37.87 3.47
N VAL A 494 -17.81 -38.65 3.74
CA VAL A 494 -18.89 -38.33 4.69
C VAL A 494 -18.92 -39.43 5.74
N ASN A 495 -18.52 -39.14 6.97
CA ASN A 495 -18.48 -40.11 8.08
C ASN A 495 -19.21 -39.61 9.32
N LYS A 496 -19.12 -38.31 9.63
CA LYS A 496 -19.79 -37.67 10.75
C LYS A 496 -20.59 -36.47 10.25
N VAL A 497 -21.91 -36.62 10.28
CA VAL A 497 -22.87 -35.63 9.79
C VAL A 497 -23.52 -34.90 10.95
N PHE A 498 -23.47 -33.57 10.94
CA PHE A 498 -24.23 -32.72 11.84
C PHE A 498 -25.37 -32.05 11.07
N ILE A 499 -26.61 -32.41 11.39
CA ILE A 499 -27.80 -31.87 10.74
C ILE A 499 -28.27 -30.63 11.51
N VAL A 500 -28.42 -29.50 10.82
CA VAL A 500 -28.94 -28.24 11.37
C VAL A 500 -30.31 -27.98 10.74
N THR A 501 -31.34 -27.85 11.59
CA THR A 501 -32.74 -27.74 11.17
C THR A 501 -33.58 -27.06 12.26
N ASP A 502 -34.86 -26.83 11.98
CA ASP A 502 -35.89 -26.49 12.97
C ASP A 502 -36.80 -27.70 13.28
N ARG A 503 -37.57 -27.59 14.36
CA ARG A 503 -38.50 -28.64 14.82
C ARG A 503 -39.63 -28.92 13.84
N GLY A 504 -40.12 -27.93 13.12
CA GLY A 504 -41.20 -28.12 12.15
C GLY A 504 -40.79 -29.02 10.99
N ILE A 505 -39.54 -28.91 10.55
CA ILE A 505 -38.96 -29.78 9.50
C ILE A 505 -38.76 -31.21 10.00
N VAL A 506 -38.43 -31.40 11.28
CA VAL A 506 -38.40 -32.72 11.92
C VAL A 506 -39.81 -33.32 11.95
N ASP A 507 -40.80 -32.58 12.42
CA ASP A 507 -42.19 -33.05 12.53
C ASP A 507 -42.81 -33.41 11.16
N LEU A 508 -42.31 -32.81 10.07
CA LEU A 508 -42.69 -33.11 8.68
C LEU A 508 -42.04 -34.37 8.11
N GLY A 509 -41.13 -35.03 8.83
CA GLY A 509 -40.47 -36.26 8.39
C GLY A 509 -39.30 -36.03 7.41
N PHE A 510 -38.80 -34.80 7.26
CA PHE A 510 -37.80 -34.48 6.25
C PHE A 510 -36.37 -34.82 6.70
N VAL A 511 -36.11 -34.77 8.01
CA VAL A 511 -34.82 -35.21 8.56
C VAL A 511 -34.64 -36.71 8.38
N GLU A 512 -35.70 -37.48 8.56
CA GLU A 512 -35.75 -38.92 8.34
C GLU A 512 -35.36 -39.26 6.91
N ARG A 513 -35.92 -38.56 5.92
CA ARG A 513 -35.56 -38.71 4.50
C ARG A 513 -34.07 -38.50 4.25
N VAL A 514 -33.46 -37.51 4.89
CA VAL A 514 -32.01 -37.26 4.81
C VAL A 514 -31.23 -38.40 5.46
N THR A 515 -31.62 -38.81 6.66
CA THR A 515 -30.92 -39.89 7.38
C THR A 515 -31.05 -41.25 6.68
N ASP A 516 -32.17 -41.51 5.99
CA ASP A 516 -32.38 -42.72 5.20
C ASP A 516 -31.38 -42.79 4.04
N GLN A 517 -31.16 -41.67 3.33
CA GLN A 517 -30.15 -41.63 2.26
C GLN A 517 -28.72 -41.82 2.81
N LEU A 518 -28.43 -41.28 3.98
CA LEU A 518 -27.14 -41.48 4.66
C LEU A 518 -26.95 -42.94 5.12
N ALA A 519 -28.03 -43.63 5.51
CA ALA A 519 -27.98 -45.03 5.93
C ALA A 519 -27.73 -46.01 4.78
N LEU A 520 -28.04 -45.61 3.54
CA LEU A 520 -27.75 -46.41 2.32
C LEU A 520 -26.27 -46.42 1.93
N ARG A 521 -25.41 -45.68 2.62
CA ARG A 521 -23.98 -45.57 2.33
C ARG A 521 -23.23 -46.85 2.73
N ARG A 522 -22.14 -47.15 2.01
CA ARG A 522 -21.28 -48.31 2.30
C ARG A 522 -20.56 -48.20 3.65
N ASN A 523 -20.22 -46.98 4.06
CA ASN A 523 -19.61 -46.71 5.35
C ASN A 523 -20.68 -46.33 6.39
N LYS A 524 -20.44 -46.67 7.66
CA LYS A 524 -21.34 -46.29 8.75
C LYS A 524 -21.20 -44.81 9.06
N VAL A 525 -22.22 -44.02 8.71
CA VAL A 525 -22.27 -42.59 9.02
C VAL A 525 -22.85 -42.37 10.42
N GLN A 526 -22.15 -41.59 11.24
CA GLN A 526 -22.66 -41.10 12.52
C GLN A 526 -23.41 -39.80 12.28
N VAL A 527 -24.60 -39.67 12.85
CA VAL A 527 -25.45 -38.49 12.68
C VAL A 527 -25.75 -37.88 14.03
N GLN A 528 -25.61 -36.56 14.14
CA GLN A 528 -26.12 -35.76 15.24
C GLN A 528 -27.04 -34.67 14.69
N VAL A 529 -28.20 -34.46 15.31
CA VAL A 529 -29.19 -33.48 14.87
C VAL A 529 -29.26 -32.33 15.87
N PHE A 530 -29.27 -31.10 15.35
CA PHE A 530 -29.57 -29.88 16.07
C PHE A 530 -30.82 -29.25 15.45
N CYS A 531 -31.94 -29.34 16.15
CA CYS A 531 -33.27 -28.96 15.64
C CYS A 531 -33.87 -27.72 16.32
N ASP A 532 -33.09 -27.00 17.12
CA ASP A 532 -33.56 -25.85 17.91
C ASP A 532 -33.34 -24.50 17.19
N VAL A 533 -33.18 -24.51 15.86
CA VAL A 533 -33.08 -23.26 15.08
C VAL A 533 -34.44 -22.57 15.02
N GLU A 534 -34.49 -21.34 15.50
CA GLU A 534 -35.66 -20.47 15.40
C GLU A 534 -35.66 -19.62 14.12
N PRO A 535 -36.83 -19.06 13.71
CA PRO A 535 -36.87 -18.01 12.70
C PRO A 535 -36.00 -16.82 13.09
N ASP A 536 -35.23 -16.28 12.13
CA ASP A 536 -34.24 -15.21 12.35
C ASP A 536 -33.22 -15.57 13.47
N PRO A 537 -32.36 -16.58 13.25
CA PRO A 537 -31.61 -17.26 14.30
C PRO A 537 -30.71 -16.34 15.11
N ASP A 538 -30.69 -16.50 16.44
CA ASP A 538 -29.85 -15.71 17.33
C ASP A 538 -28.39 -16.19 17.34
N ILE A 539 -27.48 -15.27 17.64
CA ILE A 539 -26.06 -15.57 17.82
C ILE A 539 -25.81 -16.61 18.91
N GLU A 540 -26.63 -16.65 19.96
CA GLU A 540 -26.51 -17.67 21.01
C GLU A 540 -26.88 -19.07 20.49
N THR A 541 -27.91 -19.20 19.64
CA THR A 541 -28.26 -20.46 18.96
C THR A 541 -27.09 -20.96 18.11
N VAL A 542 -26.43 -20.06 17.37
CA VAL A 542 -25.22 -20.39 16.59
C VAL A 542 -24.09 -20.90 17.49
N LYS A 543 -23.84 -20.25 18.63
CA LYS A 543 -22.81 -20.68 19.59
C LYS A 543 -23.13 -22.03 20.23
N GLU A 544 -24.39 -22.32 20.50
CA GLU A 544 -24.83 -23.61 21.04
C GLU A 544 -24.60 -24.75 20.05
N GLY A 545 -25.02 -24.57 18.79
CA GLY A 545 -24.73 -25.52 17.72
C GLY A 545 -23.22 -25.72 17.52
N PHE A 546 -22.43 -24.64 17.54
CA PHE A 546 -20.97 -24.71 17.49
C PHE A 546 -20.35 -25.54 18.62
N LYS A 547 -20.79 -25.37 19.88
CA LYS A 547 -20.29 -26.17 21.02
C LYS A 547 -20.52 -27.67 20.82
N LEU A 548 -21.67 -28.04 20.27
CA LEU A 548 -21.98 -29.42 19.92
C LEU A 548 -21.09 -29.93 18.77
N MET A 549 -20.88 -29.12 17.73
CA MET A 549 -19.96 -29.45 16.64
C MET A 549 -18.52 -29.63 17.12
N GLN A 550 -18.06 -28.83 18.09
CA GLN A 550 -16.71 -28.96 18.66
C GLN A 550 -16.50 -30.31 19.33
N SER A 551 -17.53 -30.83 20.00
CA SER A 551 -17.50 -32.14 20.66
C SER A 551 -17.66 -33.29 19.68
N PHE A 552 -18.57 -33.16 18.71
CA PHE A 552 -18.90 -34.20 17.74
C PHE A 552 -17.83 -34.36 16.63
N GLN A 553 -17.22 -33.24 16.24
CA GLN A 553 -16.26 -33.07 15.15
C GLN A 553 -16.80 -33.58 13.79
N PRO A 554 -17.83 -32.93 13.22
CA PRO A 554 -18.41 -33.33 11.95
C PRO A 554 -17.50 -33.01 10.76
N ASP A 555 -17.36 -33.96 9.84
CA ASP A 555 -16.77 -33.73 8.51
C ASP A 555 -17.78 -33.18 7.49
N THR A 556 -19.07 -33.25 7.82
CA THR A 556 -20.15 -32.75 6.96
C THR A 556 -21.24 -32.12 7.82
N ILE A 557 -21.65 -30.90 7.48
CA ILE A 557 -22.82 -30.21 8.03
C ILE A 557 -23.91 -30.23 6.96
N ILE A 558 -25.10 -30.71 7.31
CA ILE A 558 -26.28 -30.65 6.43
C ILE A 558 -27.28 -29.68 7.03
N ALA A 559 -27.50 -28.56 6.36
CA ALA A 559 -28.56 -27.62 6.68
C ALA A 559 -29.79 -27.98 5.86
N ILE A 560 -30.86 -28.43 6.52
CA ILE A 560 -32.16 -28.71 5.90
C ILE A 560 -33.21 -27.79 6.51
N GLY A 561 -33.96 -27.08 5.68
CA GLY A 561 -34.98 -26.14 6.14
C GLY A 561 -35.11 -24.90 5.28
N GLY A 562 -35.68 -23.84 5.84
CA GLY A 562 -35.70 -22.52 5.22
C GLY A 562 -34.39 -21.74 5.43
N GLY A 563 -34.41 -20.45 5.05
CA GLY A 563 -33.25 -19.56 5.18
C GLY A 563 -32.65 -19.51 6.59
N SER A 564 -33.48 -19.52 7.64
CA SER A 564 -33.01 -19.50 9.03
C SER A 564 -32.14 -20.71 9.40
N SER A 565 -32.51 -21.93 9.01
CA SER A 565 -31.72 -23.15 9.25
C SER A 565 -30.37 -23.08 8.52
N MET A 566 -30.36 -22.57 7.29
CA MET A 566 -29.13 -22.43 6.49
C MET A 566 -28.22 -21.31 7.02
N ASP A 567 -28.78 -20.17 7.42
CA ASP A 567 -28.02 -19.05 7.97
C ASP A 567 -27.38 -19.42 9.32
N ALA A 568 -28.13 -20.10 10.19
CA ALA A 568 -27.61 -20.66 11.43
C ALA A 568 -26.46 -21.64 11.16
N ALA A 569 -26.64 -22.55 10.19
CA ALA A 569 -25.62 -23.52 9.82
C ALA A 569 -24.35 -22.86 9.27
N LYS A 570 -24.46 -21.80 8.45
CA LYS A 570 -23.30 -21.02 7.98
C LYS A 570 -22.55 -20.36 9.13
N GLY A 571 -23.28 -19.79 10.09
CA GLY A 571 -22.69 -19.23 11.31
C GLY A 571 -21.96 -20.30 12.12
N MET A 572 -22.59 -21.46 12.34
CA MET A 572 -22.00 -22.59 13.09
C MET A 572 -20.75 -23.13 12.38
N TRP A 573 -20.82 -23.27 11.05
CA TRP A 573 -19.72 -23.72 10.21
C TRP A 573 -18.52 -22.77 10.29
N LEU A 574 -18.75 -21.45 10.22
CA LEU A 574 -17.72 -20.43 10.35
C LEU A 574 -16.97 -20.55 11.69
N PHE A 575 -17.69 -20.62 12.81
CA PHE A 575 -17.06 -20.77 14.13
C PHE A 575 -16.41 -22.14 14.33
N TYR A 576 -16.94 -23.20 13.69
CA TYR A 576 -16.33 -24.52 13.74
C TYR A 576 -14.98 -24.58 13.01
N GLU A 577 -14.91 -23.97 11.83
CA GLU A 577 -13.67 -23.83 11.04
C GLU A 577 -12.65 -22.95 11.76
N GLU A 578 -13.07 -21.78 12.27
CA GLU A 578 -12.19 -20.83 12.97
C GLU A 578 -12.78 -20.31 14.29
N PRO A 579 -12.57 -21.04 15.40
CA PRO A 579 -13.16 -20.70 16.71
C PRO A 579 -12.74 -19.36 17.29
N GLU A 580 -11.58 -18.84 16.90
CA GLU A 580 -11.01 -17.60 17.43
C GLU A 580 -11.49 -16.34 16.69
N VAL A 581 -12.32 -16.50 15.66
CA VAL A 581 -12.80 -15.38 14.86
C VAL A 581 -13.72 -14.45 15.66
N ASN A 582 -13.47 -13.14 15.58
CA ASN A 582 -14.27 -12.15 16.29
C ASN A 582 -15.51 -11.75 15.47
N PHE A 583 -16.70 -12.02 16.01
CA PHE A 583 -17.98 -11.66 15.38
C PHE A 583 -18.13 -10.17 15.06
N ASN A 584 -17.53 -9.29 15.87
CA ASN A 584 -17.60 -7.84 15.63
C ASN A 584 -16.84 -7.41 14.37
N ASP A 585 -15.82 -8.16 13.95
CA ASP A 585 -15.10 -7.91 12.71
C ASP A 585 -15.89 -8.44 11.50
N LEU A 586 -16.57 -9.57 11.68
CA LEU A 586 -17.36 -10.25 10.65
C LEU A 586 -18.58 -9.43 10.18
N LYS A 587 -19.23 -8.71 11.10
CA LYS A 587 -20.45 -7.94 10.84
C LYS A 587 -20.21 -6.55 10.22
N GLN A 588 -18.96 -6.18 9.95
CA GLN A 588 -18.64 -4.86 9.38
C GLN A 588 -19.11 -4.74 7.93
N LYS A 589 -19.60 -3.53 7.60
CA LYS A 589 -20.08 -3.17 6.26
C LYS A 589 -18.91 -3.05 5.28
N PHE A 590 -19.23 -3.10 4.00
CA PHE A 590 -18.24 -2.96 2.94
C PHE A 590 -18.85 -2.32 1.70
N MET A 591 -17.98 -1.68 0.92
CA MET A 591 -18.33 -1.14 -0.39
C MET A 591 -17.98 -2.11 -1.53
N ASP A 592 -16.92 -2.90 -1.34
CA ASP A 592 -16.53 -4.02 -2.21
C ASP A 592 -16.23 -5.20 -1.29
N ILE A 593 -16.92 -6.33 -1.48
CA ILE A 593 -16.78 -7.55 -0.64
C ILE A 593 -15.34 -8.08 -0.60
N ARG A 594 -14.46 -7.60 -1.48
CA ARG A 594 -13.04 -7.99 -1.54
C ARG A 594 -12.09 -7.02 -0.85
N LYS A 595 -12.55 -5.81 -0.53
CA LYS A 595 -11.73 -4.73 0.07
C LYS A 595 -12.19 -4.43 1.50
N ARG A 596 -12.68 -5.45 2.20
CA ARG A 596 -13.19 -5.32 3.56
C ARG A 596 -12.03 -4.98 4.51
N ALA A 597 -12.36 -4.33 5.62
CA ALA A 597 -11.41 -4.07 6.69
C ALA A 597 -10.89 -5.37 7.34
N PHE A 598 -11.73 -6.41 7.35
CA PHE A 598 -11.41 -7.75 7.85
C PHE A 598 -11.61 -8.79 6.76
N ARG A 599 -10.64 -9.67 6.57
CA ARG A 599 -10.71 -10.78 5.61
C ARG A 599 -11.25 -12.02 6.31
N TYR A 600 -12.35 -12.56 5.81
CA TYR A 600 -12.89 -13.82 6.33
C TYR A 600 -11.87 -14.96 6.13
N PRO A 601 -11.85 -15.93 7.05
CA PRO A 601 -11.06 -17.13 6.87
C PRO A 601 -11.57 -17.96 5.69
N GLU A 602 -10.71 -18.85 5.22
CA GLU A 602 -11.07 -19.86 4.24
C GLU A 602 -11.76 -21.04 4.94
N LEU A 603 -13.02 -21.30 4.57
CA LEU A 603 -13.83 -22.38 5.15
C LEU A 603 -13.73 -23.66 4.33
N GLY A 604 -14.21 -24.78 4.89
CA GLY A 604 -14.24 -26.07 4.21
C GLY A 604 -13.05 -26.98 4.45
N LYS A 605 -12.19 -26.64 5.43
CA LYS A 605 -11.01 -27.44 5.79
C LYS A 605 -11.38 -28.58 6.74
N LYS A 606 -12.25 -28.31 7.71
CA LYS A 606 -12.73 -29.30 8.68
C LYS A 606 -14.04 -29.96 8.25
N SER A 607 -14.96 -29.19 7.68
CA SER A 607 -16.31 -29.66 7.35
C SER A 607 -16.81 -29.14 6.01
N LYS A 608 -17.58 -29.95 5.29
CA LYS A 608 -18.34 -29.51 4.10
C LYS A 608 -19.70 -28.99 4.55
N LEU A 609 -20.19 -27.91 3.94
CA LEU A 609 -21.58 -27.45 4.15
C LEU A 609 -22.46 -27.87 2.97
N VAL A 610 -23.51 -28.64 3.26
CA VAL A 610 -24.57 -29.04 2.32
C VAL A 610 -25.85 -28.30 2.70
N CYS A 611 -26.45 -27.58 1.75
CA CYS A 611 -27.71 -26.89 1.97
C CYS A 611 -28.84 -27.53 1.15
N ILE A 612 -29.96 -27.82 1.82
CA ILE A 612 -31.16 -28.46 1.25
C ILE A 612 -32.38 -27.58 1.59
N PRO A 613 -32.80 -26.67 0.70
CA PRO A 613 -33.90 -25.78 0.96
C PRO A 613 -35.24 -26.54 0.96
N THR A 614 -36.09 -26.24 1.96
CA THR A 614 -37.48 -26.77 2.05
C THR A 614 -38.52 -25.69 1.75
N THR A 615 -38.07 -24.46 1.47
CA THR A 615 -38.88 -23.33 1.02
C THR A 615 -38.34 -22.77 -0.29
N SER A 616 -39.21 -22.21 -1.12
CA SER A 616 -38.84 -21.63 -2.43
C SER A 616 -38.86 -20.10 -2.37
N GLY A 617 -37.90 -19.50 -1.66
CA GLY A 617 -37.87 -18.05 -1.45
C GLY A 617 -36.49 -17.42 -1.25
N THR A 618 -35.63 -18.03 -0.42
CA THR A 618 -34.45 -17.31 0.11
C THR A 618 -33.21 -17.44 -0.78
N GLY A 619 -33.05 -18.54 -1.53
CA GLY A 619 -31.81 -18.85 -2.26
C GLY A 619 -30.60 -19.05 -1.35
N SER A 620 -30.79 -19.24 -0.03
CA SER A 620 -29.72 -19.36 0.96
C SER A 620 -28.78 -20.54 0.68
N GLU A 621 -29.24 -21.55 -0.07
CA GLU A 621 -28.48 -22.72 -0.47
C GLU A 621 -27.36 -22.42 -1.48
N VAL A 622 -27.43 -21.29 -2.19
CA VAL A 622 -26.45 -20.89 -3.19
C VAL A 622 -25.74 -19.57 -2.89
N THR A 623 -26.13 -18.87 -1.82
CA THR A 623 -25.64 -17.53 -1.53
C THR A 623 -24.53 -17.49 -0.47
N PRO A 624 -23.68 -16.45 -0.49
CA PRO A 624 -22.66 -16.21 0.53
C PRO A 624 -23.18 -15.42 1.75
N PHE A 625 -24.50 -15.30 1.92
CA PHE A 625 -25.12 -14.50 2.97
C PHE A 625 -25.61 -15.36 4.13
N ALA A 626 -25.53 -14.84 5.34
CA ALA A 626 -26.19 -15.39 6.53
C ALA A 626 -26.68 -14.24 7.41
N VAL A 627 -27.96 -14.22 7.77
CA VAL A 627 -28.53 -13.20 8.66
C VAL A 627 -28.60 -13.76 10.08
N ILE A 628 -27.78 -13.20 10.97
CA ILE A 628 -27.74 -13.59 12.38
C ILE A 628 -28.29 -12.46 13.25
N SER A 629 -29.27 -12.79 14.09
CA SER A 629 -29.86 -11.86 15.05
C SER A 629 -29.03 -11.75 16.32
N ASP A 630 -29.09 -10.58 16.94
CA ASP A 630 -28.63 -10.33 18.31
C ASP A 630 -29.82 -9.76 19.07
N LYS A 631 -30.53 -10.65 19.76
CA LYS A 631 -31.74 -10.31 20.54
C LYS A 631 -31.41 -9.45 21.75
N LYS A 632 -30.16 -9.45 22.25
CA LYS A 632 -29.74 -8.56 23.35
C LYS A 632 -29.66 -7.12 22.86
N GLU A 633 -29.08 -6.91 21.68
CA GLU A 633 -28.92 -5.59 21.07
C GLU A 633 -30.11 -5.17 20.17
N GLN A 634 -31.08 -6.06 19.96
CA GLN A 634 -32.23 -5.87 19.07
C GLN A 634 -31.80 -5.50 17.63
N LYS A 635 -30.77 -6.18 17.12
CA LYS A 635 -30.18 -5.93 15.80
C LYS A 635 -30.07 -7.23 15.00
N LYS A 636 -30.16 -7.11 13.66
CA LYS A 636 -29.83 -8.19 12.72
C LYS A 636 -28.53 -7.85 12.00
N TYR A 637 -27.59 -8.80 11.96
CA TYR A 637 -26.30 -8.64 11.33
C TYR A 637 -26.20 -9.54 10.09
N PRO A 638 -26.18 -8.95 8.88
CA PRO A 638 -25.89 -9.71 7.67
C PRO A 638 -24.39 -10.03 7.64
N LEU A 639 -24.05 -11.31 7.78
CA LEU A 639 -22.74 -11.82 7.43
C LEU A 639 -22.72 -12.07 5.93
N THR A 640 -21.66 -11.63 5.27
CA THR A 640 -21.62 -11.59 3.81
C THR A 640 -20.20 -11.77 3.33
N ASP A 641 -19.84 -12.98 2.97
CA ASP A 641 -18.52 -13.28 2.41
C ASP A 641 -18.58 -14.52 1.53
N TYR A 642 -17.89 -14.50 0.40
CA TYR A 642 -17.86 -15.66 -0.49
C TYR A 642 -17.33 -16.94 0.18
N SER A 643 -16.56 -16.84 1.26
CA SER A 643 -16.19 -17.99 2.09
C SER A 643 -17.40 -18.72 2.71
N LEU A 644 -18.53 -18.04 2.92
CA LEU A 644 -19.78 -18.64 3.42
C LEU A 644 -20.62 -19.33 2.34
N THR A 645 -20.16 -19.37 1.09
CA THR A 645 -20.85 -20.08 0.01
C THR A 645 -20.86 -21.58 0.34
N PRO A 646 -22.04 -22.25 0.35
CA PRO A 646 -22.11 -23.68 0.62
C PRO A 646 -21.25 -24.51 -0.33
N THR A 647 -20.76 -25.66 0.14
CA THR A 647 -19.98 -26.59 -0.68
C THR A 647 -20.87 -27.27 -1.73
N VAL A 648 -22.08 -27.65 -1.31
CA VAL A 648 -23.09 -28.35 -2.12
C VAL A 648 -24.48 -27.75 -1.86
N ALA A 649 -25.25 -27.53 -2.91
CA ALA A 649 -26.69 -27.27 -2.83
C ALA A 649 -27.47 -28.46 -3.41
N ILE A 650 -28.57 -28.87 -2.77
CA ILE A 650 -29.48 -29.91 -3.26
C ILE A 650 -30.90 -29.34 -3.28
N VAL A 651 -31.40 -29.01 -4.47
CA VAL A 651 -32.67 -28.33 -4.74
C VAL A 651 -33.72 -29.39 -5.12
N ASP A 652 -34.28 -30.05 -4.11
CA ASP A 652 -35.26 -31.12 -4.29
C ASP A 652 -36.71 -30.63 -4.14
N PRO A 653 -37.48 -30.54 -5.23
CA PRO A 653 -38.86 -30.05 -5.21
C PRO A 653 -39.80 -30.92 -4.36
N ALA A 654 -39.46 -32.19 -4.09
CA ALA A 654 -40.26 -33.07 -3.25
C ALA A 654 -40.44 -32.53 -1.82
N LEU A 655 -39.53 -31.67 -1.36
CA LEU A 655 -39.54 -31.07 -0.02
C LEU A 655 -40.40 -29.79 0.08
N THR A 656 -40.97 -29.33 -1.05
CA THR A 656 -41.76 -28.08 -1.11
C THR A 656 -43.24 -28.29 -1.45
N MET A 657 -43.64 -29.53 -1.74
CA MET A 657 -44.96 -29.88 -2.29
C MET A 657 -46.14 -29.37 -1.44
N ASN A 658 -46.00 -29.49 -0.11
CA ASN A 658 -47.06 -29.22 0.86
C ASN A 658 -46.98 -27.82 1.48
N LEU A 659 -46.17 -26.90 0.94
CA LEU A 659 -46.09 -25.55 1.46
C LEU A 659 -47.46 -24.84 1.43
N PRO A 660 -47.90 -24.18 2.52
CA PRO A 660 -49.16 -23.45 2.54
C PRO A 660 -49.24 -22.36 1.46
N LYS A 661 -50.45 -22.02 1.00
CA LYS A 661 -50.69 -21.00 -0.03
C LYS A 661 -50.04 -19.67 0.32
N THR A 662 -50.24 -19.19 1.54
CA THR A 662 -49.70 -17.91 2.03
C THR A 662 -48.17 -17.89 2.02
N VAL A 663 -47.53 -18.97 2.48
CA VAL A 663 -46.07 -19.09 2.47
C VAL A 663 -45.54 -19.12 1.03
N THR A 664 -46.23 -19.85 0.15
CA THR A 664 -45.89 -19.95 -1.29
C THR A 664 -45.97 -18.59 -1.98
N ALA A 665 -47.00 -17.81 -1.69
CA ALA A 665 -47.19 -16.46 -2.25
C ALA A 665 -46.10 -15.51 -1.76
N ASP A 666 -45.91 -15.40 -0.43
CA ASP A 666 -44.92 -14.49 0.15
C ASP A 666 -43.50 -14.85 -0.33
N THR A 667 -43.10 -16.13 -0.28
CA THR A 667 -41.76 -16.56 -0.72
C THR A 667 -41.56 -16.45 -2.23
N GLY A 668 -42.57 -16.70 -3.05
CA GLY A 668 -42.46 -16.53 -4.50
C GLY A 668 -42.30 -15.07 -4.94
N MET A 669 -42.95 -14.13 -4.25
CA MET A 669 -42.73 -12.70 -4.50
C MET A 669 -41.35 -12.22 -4.03
N ASP A 670 -40.78 -12.89 -3.02
CA ASP A 670 -39.40 -12.71 -2.60
C ASP A 670 -38.42 -13.07 -3.73
N VAL A 671 -38.63 -14.23 -4.37
CA VAL A 671 -37.87 -14.66 -5.56
C VAL A 671 -37.93 -13.62 -6.68
N LEU A 672 -39.13 -13.07 -6.96
CA LEU A 672 -39.26 -12.02 -7.97
C LEU A 672 -38.43 -10.79 -7.61
N THR A 673 -38.50 -10.36 -6.35
CA THR A 673 -37.75 -9.20 -5.86
C THR A 673 -36.25 -9.42 -5.97
N HIS A 674 -35.75 -10.59 -5.55
CA HIS A 674 -34.35 -10.98 -5.68
C HIS A 674 -33.87 -10.85 -7.13
N ALA A 675 -34.61 -11.43 -8.06
CA ALA A 675 -34.24 -11.42 -9.47
C ALA A 675 -34.31 -10.00 -10.07
N VAL A 676 -35.35 -9.24 -9.75
CA VAL A 676 -35.53 -7.87 -10.26
C VAL A 676 -34.44 -6.93 -9.75
N GLU A 677 -34.09 -6.98 -8.46
CA GLU A 677 -33.02 -6.12 -7.93
C GLU A 677 -31.63 -6.53 -8.44
N ALA A 678 -31.37 -7.84 -8.56
CA ALA A 678 -30.12 -8.34 -9.13
C ALA A 678 -29.96 -7.88 -10.60
N LEU A 679 -31.04 -7.86 -11.38
CA LEU A 679 -31.05 -7.45 -12.79
C LEU A 679 -30.62 -5.98 -12.95
N VAL A 680 -31.07 -5.09 -12.08
CA VAL A 680 -30.80 -3.64 -12.19
C VAL A 680 -29.67 -3.15 -11.29
N SER A 681 -29.03 -4.02 -10.51
CA SER A 681 -27.95 -3.66 -9.61
C SER A 681 -26.79 -2.93 -10.29
N THR A 682 -26.08 -2.07 -9.55
CA THR A 682 -24.80 -1.48 -9.98
C THR A 682 -23.70 -2.53 -10.22
N LEU A 683 -23.89 -3.74 -9.68
CA LEU A 683 -23.03 -4.92 -9.83
C LEU A 683 -23.58 -5.96 -10.81
N ALA A 684 -24.68 -5.66 -11.51
CA ALA A 684 -25.21 -6.55 -12.54
C ALA A 684 -24.17 -6.82 -13.64
N SER A 685 -24.25 -8.01 -14.23
CA SER A 685 -23.36 -8.53 -15.28
C SER A 685 -24.14 -9.48 -16.19
N ASP A 686 -23.60 -9.81 -17.36
CA ASP A 686 -24.26 -10.74 -18.30
C ASP A 686 -24.62 -12.10 -17.66
N PHE A 687 -23.79 -12.58 -16.72
CA PHE A 687 -24.04 -13.83 -15.99
C PHE A 687 -25.25 -13.70 -15.05
N THR A 688 -25.33 -12.61 -14.30
CA THR A 688 -26.43 -12.40 -13.34
C THR A 688 -27.72 -12.02 -14.05
N ASP A 689 -27.63 -11.27 -15.16
CA ASP A 689 -28.77 -10.86 -15.97
C ASP A 689 -29.48 -12.07 -16.59
N GLY A 690 -28.71 -13.02 -17.15
CA GLY A 690 -29.29 -14.26 -17.70
C GLY A 690 -30.06 -15.08 -16.66
N LEU A 691 -29.52 -15.19 -15.44
CA LEU A 691 -30.16 -15.90 -14.33
C LEU A 691 -31.39 -15.16 -13.81
N ALA A 692 -31.29 -13.85 -13.64
CA ALA A 692 -32.37 -13.00 -13.15
C ALA A 692 -33.56 -12.98 -14.13
N SER A 693 -33.32 -12.73 -15.43
CA SER A 693 -34.38 -12.71 -16.44
C SER A 693 -35.11 -14.06 -16.53
N GLN A 694 -34.37 -15.18 -16.46
CA GLN A 694 -34.98 -16.51 -16.47
C GLN A 694 -35.83 -16.76 -15.21
N ALA A 695 -35.34 -16.36 -14.03
CA ALA A 695 -36.10 -16.46 -12.79
C ALA A 695 -37.40 -15.63 -12.86
N ILE A 696 -37.33 -14.38 -13.33
CA ILE A 696 -38.51 -13.50 -13.48
C ILE A 696 -39.58 -14.16 -14.37
N ARG A 697 -39.19 -14.65 -15.55
CA ARG A 697 -40.12 -15.34 -16.47
C ARG A 697 -40.79 -16.55 -15.82
N MET A 698 -40.01 -17.36 -15.10
CA MET A 698 -40.53 -18.53 -14.38
C MET A 698 -41.49 -18.14 -13.27
N VAL A 699 -41.20 -17.08 -12.51
CA VAL A 699 -42.09 -16.62 -11.43
C VAL A 699 -43.44 -16.15 -11.99
N PHE A 700 -43.45 -15.33 -13.06
CA PHE A 700 -44.69 -14.89 -13.69
C PHE A 700 -45.54 -16.06 -14.23
N GLU A 701 -44.91 -17.11 -14.77
CA GLU A 701 -45.63 -18.27 -15.31
C GLU A 701 -46.13 -19.24 -14.22
N TYR A 702 -45.32 -19.53 -13.20
CA TYR A 702 -45.55 -20.65 -12.30
C TYR A 702 -46.02 -20.27 -10.89
N LEU A 703 -45.78 -19.05 -10.41
CA LEU A 703 -46.18 -18.66 -9.06
C LEU A 703 -47.70 -18.72 -8.83
N PRO A 704 -48.56 -18.16 -9.69
CA PRO A 704 -50.02 -18.22 -9.48
C PRO A 704 -50.52 -19.65 -9.46
N ARG A 705 -49.92 -20.53 -10.28
CA ARG A 705 -50.24 -21.95 -10.35
C ARG A 705 -49.84 -22.68 -9.06
N ALA A 706 -48.62 -22.44 -8.57
CA ALA A 706 -48.13 -23.04 -7.33
C ALA A 706 -48.97 -22.63 -6.11
N VAL A 707 -49.42 -21.37 -6.06
CA VAL A 707 -50.31 -20.87 -4.99
C VAL A 707 -51.71 -21.47 -5.10
N ASN A 708 -52.31 -21.49 -6.29
CA ASN A 708 -53.71 -21.87 -6.44
C ASN A 708 -53.93 -23.39 -6.39
N ASN A 709 -53.04 -24.15 -7.04
CA ASN A 709 -53.16 -25.60 -7.20
C ASN A 709 -52.36 -26.39 -6.15
N GLY A 710 -51.35 -25.78 -5.52
CA GLY A 710 -50.56 -26.39 -4.45
C GLY A 710 -49.95 -27.74 -4.85
N PRO A 711 -50.10 -28.80 -4.04
CA PRO A 711 -49.54 -30.12 -4.35
C PRO A 711 -50.14 -30.77 -5.62
N ASN A 712 -51.28 -30.28 -6.12
CA ASN A 712 -51.91 -30.77 -7.34
C ASN A 712 -51.25 -30.24 -8.63
N ASP A 713 -50.27 -29.33 -8.54
CA ASP A 713 -49.44 -28.92 -9.68
C ASP A 713 -47.94 -29.06 -9.36
N PRO A 714 -47.40 -30.30 -9.38
CA PRO A 714 -46.00 -30.57 -9.06
C PRO A 714 -45.02 -29.81 -9.95
N LYS A 715 -45.37 -29.58 -11.23
CA LYS A 715 -44.55 -28.81 -12.16
C LYS A 715 -44.38 -27.37 -11.69
N ALA A 716 -45.46 -26.72 -11.25
CA ALA A 716 -45.37 -25.36 -10.75
C ALA A 716 -44.53 -25.25 -9.47
N ARG A 717 -44.62 -26.25 -8.57
CA ARG A 717 -43.77 -26.34 -7.37
C ARG A 717 -42.29 -26.44 -7.72
N GLU A 718 -41.96 -27.36 -8.62
CA GLU A 718 -40.59 -27.57 -9.10
C GLU A 718 -40.02 -26.30 -9.76
N LYS A 719 -40.77 -25.69 -10.67
CA LYS A 719 -40.30 -24.48 -11.36
C LYS A 719 -40.12 -23.30 -10.41
N MET A 720 -40.99 -23.13 -9.41
CA MET A 720 -40.76 -22.11 -8.38
C MET A 720 -39.52 -22.38 -7.52
N HIS A 721 -39.25 -23.65 -7.19
CA HIS A 721 -38.06 -24.02 -6.44
C HIS A 721 -36.77 -23.73 -7.23
N ASN A 722 -36.77 -24.06 -8.53
CA ASN A 722 -35.67 -23.73 -9.43
C ASN A 722 -35.51 -22.21 -9.63
N ALA A 723 -36.62 -21.47 -9.74
CA ALA A 723 -36.58 -20.01 -9.85
C ALA A 723 -35.93 -19.36 -8.61
N SER A 724 -36.24 -19.86 -7.42
CA SER A 724 -35.59 -19.43 -6.16
C SER A 724 -34.08 -19.61 -6.20
N CYS A 725 -33.61 -20.79 -6.63
CA CYS A 725 -32.18 -21.07 -6.75
C CYS A 725 -31.50 -20.16 -7.80
N LEU A 726 -32.11 -19.97 -8.98
CA LEU A 726 -31.59 -19.08 -10.03
C LEU A 726 -31.49 -17.63 -9.56
N ALA A 727 -32.54 -17.11 -8.90
CA ALA A 727 -32.51 -15.78 -8.31
C ALA A 727 -31.41 -15.68 -7.23
N GLY A 728 -31.29 -16.71 -6.39
CA GLY A 728 -30.21 -16.89 -5.41
C GLY A 728 -28.81 -16.73 -6.02
N MET A 729 -28.53 -17.46 -7.10
CA MET A 729 -27.27 -17.38 -7.82
C MET A 729 -27.01 -15.98 -8.41
N ALA A 730 -28.05 -15.31 -8.89
CA ALA A 730 -27.96 -13.95 -9.43
C ALA A 730 -27.60 -12.95 -8.32
N PHE A 731 -28.39 -12.86 -7.24
CA PHE A 731 -28.16 -11.87 -6.19
C PHE A 731 -26.97 -12.20 -5.29
N ALA A 732 -26.51 -13.46 -5.24
CA ALA A 732 -25.22 -13.83 -4.64
C ALA A 732 -24.04 -13.04 -5.25
N ASN A 733 -24.18 -12.58 -6.49
CA ASN A 733 -23.11 -11.93 -7.25
C ASN A 733 -23.44 -10.50 -7.68
N ALA A 734 -24.72 -10.17 -7.83
CA ALA A 734 -25.20 -8.81 -8.11
C ALA A 734 -25.68 -8.06 -6.87
N PHE A 735 -25.85 -8.72 -5.72
CA PHE A 735 -26.45 -8.16 -4.51
C PHE A 735 -27.91 -7.70 -4.72
N LEU A 736 -28.49 -7.16 -3.66
CA LEU A 736 -29.88 -6.68 -3.61
C LEU A 736 -29.89 -5.16 -3.43
N GLY A 737 -31.05 -4.56 -3.61
CA GLY A 737 -31.21 -3.11 -3.66
C GLY A 737 -32.04 -2.53 -2.51
N MET A 738 -32.60 -1.35 -2.77
CA MET A 738 -33.33 -0.60 -1.75
C MET A 738 -34.66 -1.25 -1.32
N ASN A 739 -35.24 -2.13 -2.14
CA ASN A 739 -36.45 -2.85 -1.77
C ASN A 739 -36.19 -3.71 -0.54
N HIS A 740 -35.13 -4.52 -0.59
CA HIS A 740 -34.68 -5.32 0.53
C HIS A 740 -34.27 -4.46 1.72
N SER A 741 -33.55 -3.36 1.48
CA SER A 741 -33.20 -2.41 2.54
C SER A 741 -34.43 -1.93 3.33
N MET A 742 -35.51 -1.53 2.64
CA MET A 742 -36.76 -1.12 3.26
C MET A 742 -37.47 -2.31 3.93
N ALA A 743 -37.58 -3.45 3.24
CA ALA A 743 -38.26 -4.64 3.74
C ALA A 743 -37.64 -5.20 5.03
N HIS A 744 -36.30 -5.20 5.16
CA HIS A 744 -35.61 -5.61 6.38
C HIS A 744 -36.07 -4.79 7.60
N LYS A 745 -36.22 -3.48 7.44
CA LYS A 745 -36.56 -2.58 8.56
C LYS A 745 -38.05 -2.61 8.87
N VAL A 746 -38.90 -2.63 7.84
CA VAL A 746 -40.36 -2.73 8.01
C VAL A 746 -40.74 -4.05 8.67
N GLY A 747 -40.26 -5.18 8.14
CA GLY A 747 -40.54 -6.51 8.69
C GLY A 747 -40.05 -6.65 10.13
N GLY A 748 -38.85 -6.16 10.43
CA GLY A 748 -38.30 -6.20 11.79
C GLY A 748 -39.03 -5.31 12.80
N ARG A 749 -39.69 -4.22 12.37
CA ARG A 749 -40.41 -3.31 13.28
C ARG A 749 -41.88 -3.66 13.48
N PHE A 750 -42.54 -4.17 12.45
CA PHE A 750 -44.00 -4.39 12.43
C PHE A 750 -44.40 -5.85 12.29
N ASN A 751 -43.45 -6.79 12.29
CA ASN A 751 -43.68 -8.23 12.19
C ASN A 751 -44.48 -8.64 10.94
N VAL A 752 -44.35 -7.88 9.85
CA VAL A 752 -44.86 -8.27 8.53
C VAL A 752 -43.88 -9.27 7.91
N THR A 753 -44.39 -10.35 7.31
CA THR A 753 -43.57 -11.37 6.66
C THR A 753 -42.67 -10.76 5.59
N HIS A 754 -41.42 -11.23 5.49
CA HIS A 754 -40.38 -10.60 4.66
C HIS A 754 -40.77 -10.51 3.18
N GLY A 755 -41.12 -11.64 2.57
CA GLY A 755 -41.56 -11.68 1.18
C GLY A 755 -42.80 -10.84 0.88
N ARG A 756 -43.67 -10.63 1.87
CA ARG A 756 -44.81 -9.70 1.75
C ARG A 756 -44.39 -8.24 1.78
N CYS A 757 -43.46 -7.87 2.65
CA CYS A 757 -42.86 -6.53 2.62
C CYS A 757 -42.26 -6.26 1.25
N ASN A 758 -41.50 -7.23 0.73
CA ASN A 758 -40.88 -7.14 -0.57
C ASN A 758 -41.92 -6.99 -1.69
N ALA A 759 -42.99 -7.80 -1.68
CA ALA A 759 -44.09 -7.71 -2.64
C ALA A 759 -44.75 -6.32 -2.66
N ILE A 760 -45.09 -5.77 -1.49
CA ILE A 760 -45.76 -4.46 -1.37
C ILE A 760 -44.86 -3.33 -1.90
N LEU A 761 -43.55 -3.38 -1.60
CA LEU A 761 -42.61 -2.31 -1.94
C LEU A 761 -42.14 -2.35 -3.41
N LEU A 762 -42.10 -3.54 -4.03
CA LEU A 762 -41.46 -3.76 -5.33
C LEU A 762 -41.97 -2.83 -6.45
N PRO A 763 -43.29 -2.63 -6.66
CA PRO A 763 -43.78 -1.73 -7.71
C PRO A 763 -43.30 -0.29 -7.53
N TYR A 764 -43.19 0.19 -6.29
CA TYR A 764 -42.70 1.55 -5.99
C TYR A 764 -41.20 1.65 -6.25
N THR A 765 -40.44 0.62 -5.87
CA THR A 765 -39.00 0.56 -6.14
C THR A 765 -38.70 0.51 -7.65
N ILE A 766 -39.48 -0.25 -8.43
CA ILE A 766 -39.36 -0.30 -9.89
C ILE A 766 -39.61 1.09 -10.49
N ARG A 767 -40.69 1.78 -10.10
CA ARG A 767 -40.98 3.13 -10.60
C ARG A 767 -39.86 4.12 -10.25
N TYR A 768 -39.34 4.04 -9.04
CA TYR A 768 -38.24 4.87 -8.59
C TYR A 768 -36.94 4.64 -9.39
N ASN A 769 -36.55 3.38 -9.55
CA ASN A 769 -35.37 2.96 -10.30
C ASN A 769 -35.58 2.98 -11.83
N GLY A 770 -36.81 3.14 -12.31
CA GLY A 770 -37.13 3.22 -13.73
C GLY A 770 -37.17 4.65 -14.26
N THR A 771 -36.81 5.63 -13.43
CA THR A 771 -36.66 7.03 -13.83
C THR A 771 -35.20 7.43 -13.81
N LYS A 772 -34.81 8.39 -14.67
CA LYS A 772 -33.43 8.88 -14.70
C LYS A 772 -33.08 9.49 -13.33
N PRO A 773 -31.95 9.11 -12.72
CA PRO A 773 -31.65 9.49 -11.35
C PRO A 773 -31.16 10.93 -11.27
N GLU A 774 -31.61 11.68 -10.27
CA GLU A 774 -30.99 12.97 -9.89
C GLU A 774 -29.56 12.76 -9.38
N LYS A 775 -29.34 11.62 -8.70
CA LYS A 775 -28.05 11.18 -8.19
C LYS A 775 -27.79 9.72 -8.58
N PRO A 776 -26.94 9.45 -9.58
CA PRO A 776 -26.60 8.09 -9.99
C PRO A 776 -25.95 7.29 -8.85
N GLY A 777 -26.19 5.97 -8.82
CA GLY A 777 -25.51 5.04 -7.93
C GLY A 777 -23.98 5.16 -8.03
N ILE A 778 -23.28 4.82 -6.96
CA ILE A 778 -21.82 5.00 -6.91
C ILE A 778 -21.13 3.76 -7.51
N TRP A 779 -20.12 3.96 -8.38
CA TRP A 779 -19.34 2.91 -9.07
C TRP A 779 -20.14 1.86 -9.87
N PRO A 780 -21.09 2.28 -10.73
CA PRO A 780 -21.74 1.34 -11.62
C PRO A 780 -20.72 0.67 -12.55
N LYS A 781 -20.94 -0.62 -12.82
CA LYS A 781 -20.16 -1.38 -13.82
C LYS A 781 -20.51 -0.97 -15.25
N HIS A 782 -21.70 -0.41 -15.45
CA HIS A 782 -22.12 0.21 -16.70
C HIS A 782 -21.57 1.64 -16.85
N ASN A 783 -21.60 2.16 -18.08
CA ASN A 783 -21.04 3.48 -18.41
C ASN A 783 -22.06 4.61 -18.27
N TYR A 784 -23.35 4.29 -18.31
CA TYR A 784 -24.48 5.22 -18.23
C TYR A 784 -25.68 4.49 -17.61
N TYR A 785 -26.68 5.23 -17.13
CA TYR A 785 -27.82 4.64 -16.43
C TYR A 785 -28.71 3.82 -17.36
N ILE A 786 -28.91 2.53 -17.03
CA ILE A 786 -29.61 1.53 -17.86
C ILE A 786 -30.74 0.79 -17.14
N ALA A 787 -31.06 1.12 -15.88
CA ALA A 787 -32.05 0.36 -15.11
C ALA A 787 -33.45 0.42 -15.73
N ASP A 788 -33.84 1.58 -16.23
CA ASP A 788 -35.08 1.83 -16.96
C ASP A 788 -35.20 1.00 -18.24
N GLU A 789 -34.12 0.96 -19.03
CA GLU A 789 -34.04 0.12 -20.24
C GLU A 789 -34.17 -1.36 -19.90
N LYS A 790 -33.53 -1.82 -18.81
CA LYS A 790 -33.65 -3.21 -18.33
C LYS A 790 -35.07 -3.56 -17.88
N TYR A 791 -35.76 -2.66 -17.18
CA TYR A 791 -37.17 -2.88 -16.81
C TYR A 791 -38.08 -2.97 -18.04
N ALA A 792 -37.90 -2.10 -19.03
CA ALA A 792 -38.66 -2.16 -20.28
C ALA A 792 -38.36 -3.44 -21.09
N GLN A 793 -37.12 -3.90 -21.07
CA GLN A 793 -36.71 -5.15 -21.73
C GLN A 793 -37.38 -6.37 -21.08
N ILE A 794 -37.31 -6.49 -19.74
CA ILE A 794 -37.93 -7.64 -19.05
C ILE A 794 -39.46 -7.63 -19.19
N ALA A 795 -40.09 -6.45 -19.25
CA ALA A 795 -41.51 -6.30 -19.55
C ALA A 795 -41.90 -6.97 -20.88
N ARG A 796 -41.08 -6.78 -21.93
CA ARG A 796 -41.30 -7.44 -23.24
C ARG A 796 -41.11 -8.95 -23.13
N GLU A 797 -40.10 -9.40 -22.39
CA GLU A 797 -39.76 -10.82 -22.24
C GLU A 797 -40.84 -11.64 -21.51
N ILE A 798 -41.61 -10.99 -20.62
CA ILE A 798 -42.79 -11.61 -19.99
C ILE A 798 -44.08 -11.45 -20.82
N GLY A 799 -43.99 -10.92 -22.04
CA GLY A 799 -45.09 -10.86 -23.00
C GLY A 799 -45.94 -9.58 -22.96
N LEU A 800 -45.50 -8.52 -22.26
CA LEU A 800 -46.19 -7.23 -22.28
C LEU A 800 -45.87 -6.47 -23.57
N LYS A 801 -46.87 -5.77 -24.11
CA LYS A 801 -46.68 -4.82 -25.22
C LYS A 801 -46.11 -3.53 -24.65
N VAL A 802 -44.90 -3.16 -25.07
CA VAL A 802 -44.17 -1.99 -24.54
C VAL A 802 -43.94 -0.98 -25.66
N ASP A 803 -44.48 0.22 -25.49
CA ASP A 803 -44.51 1.28 -26.50
C ASP A 803 -43.34 2.28 -26.33
N SER A 804 -42.87 2.50 -25.11
CA SER A 804 -41.67 3.28 -24.76
C SER A 804 -40.92 2.67 -23.55
N VAL A 805 -39.75 3.22 -23.18
CA VAL A 805 -39.03 2.76 -21.98
C VAL A 805 -39.84 3.04 -20.72
N GLU A 806 -40.38 4.26 -20.60
CA GLU A 806 -41.21 4.69 -19.46
C GLU A 806 -42.49 3.86 -19.35
N ASP A 807 -43.14 3.58 -20.49
CA ASP A 807 -44.29 2.69 -20.55
C ASP A 807 -43.94 1.25 -20.13
N GLY A 808 -42.76 0.76 -20.53
CA GLY A 808 -42.25 -0.54 -20.12
C GLY A 808 -42.01 -0.65 -18.62
N VAL A 809 -41.40 0.37 -18.01
CA VAL A 809 -41.22 0.49 -16.55
C VAL A 809 -42.56 0.42 -15.84
N GLU A 810 -43.54 1.24 -16.25
CA GLU A 810 -44.84 1.31 -15.59
C GLU A 810 -45.62 -0.01 -15.75
N LYS A 811 -45.67 -0.57 -16.97
CA LYS A 811 -46.32 -1.86 -17.23
C LYS A 811 -45.67 -3.00 -16.44
N PHE A 812 -44.35 -2.99 -16.27
CA PHE A 812 -43.67 -3.98 -15.45
C PHE A 812 -44.01 -3.83 -13.95
N ALA A 813 -43.97 -2.60 -13.42
CA ALA A 813 -44.35 -2.31 -12.04
C ALA A 813 -45.80 -2.76 -11.77
N GLN A 814 -46.72 -2.48 -12.70
CA GLN A 814 -48.11 -2.89 -12.61
C GLN A 814 -48.29 -4.41 -12.71
N ALA A 815 -47.53 -5.09 -13.57
CA ALA A 815 -47.56 -6.54 -13.68
C ALA A 815 -47.08 -7.22 -12.38
N CYS A 816 -46.02 -6.70 -11.75
CA CYS A 816 -45.57 -7.16 -10.43
C CYS A 816 -46.64 -6.96 -9.35
N TYR A 817 -47.34 -5.82 -9.38
CA TYR A 817 -48.46 -5.54 -8.46
C TYR A 817 -49.62 -6.53 -8.67
N GLN A 818 -50.03 -6.75 -9.93
CA GLN A 818 -51.13 -7.65 -10.27
C GLN A 818 -50.80 -9.10 -9.91
N LEU A 819 -49.57 -9.55 -10.16
CA LEU A 819 -49.13 -10.90 -9.81
C LEU A 819 -49.29 -11.18 -8.31
N ALA A 820 -48.94 -10.21 -7.46
CA ALA A 820 -49.09 -10.34 -6.01
C ALA A 820 -50.57 -10.40 -5.59
N LEU A 821 -51.46 -9.62 -6.22
CA LEU A 821 -52.91 -9.73 -6.02
C LEU A 821 -53.44 -11.10 -6.44
N ASP A 822 -53.01 -11.63 -7.59
CA ASP A 822 -53.41 -12.95 -8.08
C ASP A 822 -52.96 -14.08 -7.15
N CYS A 823 -51.91 -13.84 -6.35
CA CYS A 823 -51.44 -14.72 -5.29
C CYS A 823 -52.12 -14.51 -3.93
N GLY A 824 -53.08 -13.58 -3.83
CA GLY A 824 -53.85 -13.29 -2.63
C GLY A 824 -53.17 -12.37 -1.61
N ILE A 825 -52.13 -11.63 -2.02
CA ILE A 825 -51.43 -10.68 -1.15
C ILE A 825 -52.20 -9.35 -1.12
N LYS A 826 -52.41 -8.79 0.08
CA LYS A 826 -52.92 -7.42 0.22
C LYS A 826 -51.78 -6.43 -0.01
N MET A 827 -51.91 -5.57 -1.01
CA MET A 827 -50.80 -4.77 -1.56
C MET A 827 -50.60 -3.39 -0.93
N ASN A 828 -50.82 -3.27 0.38
CA ASN A 828 -50.46 -2.09 1.17
C ASN A 828 -50.22 -2.48 2.64
N PHE A 829 -49.51 -1.63 3.39
CA PHE A 829 -49.22 -1.91 4.81
C PHE A 829 -50.40 -1.65 5.74
N LYS A 830 -51.32 -0.74 5.41
CA LYS A 830 -52.53 -0.47 6.20
C LYS A 830 -53.39 -1.73 6.38
N ASP A 831 -53.58 -2.48 5.31
CA ASP A 831 -54.41 -3.70 5.29
C ASP A 831 -53.72 -4.92 5.93
N GLN A 832 -52.46 -4.78 6.37
CA GLN A 832 -51.78 -5.72 7.26
C GLN A 832 -52.14 -5.50 8.74
N GLY A 833 -52.98 -4.50 9.05
CA GLY A 833 -53.41 -4.20 10.41
C GLY A 833 -52.46 -3.27 11.18
N ILE A 834 -51.62 -2.51 10.49
CA ILE A 834 -50.68 -1.57 11.11
C ILE A 834 -51.36 -0.21 11.32
N ASP A 835 -51.28 0.31 12.56
CA ASP A 835 -51.82 1.62 12.92
C ASP A 835 -51.12 2.76 12.16
N GLU A 836 -51.91 3.73 11.71
CA GLU A 836 -51.44 4.84 10.88
C GLU A 836 -50.50 5.78 11.64
N LYS A 837 -50.83 6.07 12.90
CA LYS A 837 -50.00 6.95 13.73
C LYS A 837 -48.69 6.28 14.09
N GLU A 838 -48.71 4.98 14.37
CA GLU A 838 -47.50 4.19 14.60
C GLU A 838 -46.60 4.14 13.36
N TRP A 839 -47.20 3.93 12.17
CA TRP A 839 -46.47 3.93 10.91
C TRP A 839 -45.79 5.27 10.63
N LEU A 840 -46.56 6.36 10.58
CA LEU A 840 -46.04 7.69 10.27
C LEU A 840 -44.97 8.15 11.26
N GLY A 841 -45.10 7.79 12.55
CA GLY A 841 -44.08 8.04 13.56
C GLY A 841 -42.78 7.26 13.36
N ALA A 842 -42.80 6.14 12.63
CA ALA A 842 -41.64 5.30 12.37
C ALA A 842 -40.95 5.56 11.02
N VAL A 843 -41.67 6.13 10.03
CA VAL A 843 -41.19 6.31 8.63
C VAL A 843 -39.80 6.93 8.56
N GLU A 844 -39.55 8.00 9.31
CA GLU A 844 -38.25 8.67 9.27
C GLU A 844 -37.11 7.76 9.74
N LYS A 845 -37.28 7.11 10.90
CA LYS A 845 -36.28 6.19 11.44
C LYS A 845 -36.06 5.00 10.50
N LEU A 846 -37.13 4.46 9.91
CA LEU A 846 -37.05 3.36 8.95
C LEU A 846 -36.26 3.76 7.71
N ALA A 847 -36.47 4.98 7.19
CA ALA A 847 -35.75 5.47 6.03
C ALA A 847 -34.24 5.60 6.27
N TYR A 848 -33.84 6.15 7.43
CA TYR A 848 -32.42 6.19 7.80
C TYR A 848 -31.82 4.80 7.96
N LEU A 849 -32.51 3.90 8.64
CA LEU A 849 -32.04 2.52 8.83
C LEU A 849 -31.96 1.75 7.50
N ALA A 850 -32.88 1.99 6.57
CA ALA A 850 -32.86 1.40 5.23
C ALA A 850 -31.68 1.95 4.42
N TYR A 851 -31.45 3.26 4.44
CA TYR A 851 -30.26 3.85 3.82
C TYR A 851 -28.96 3.24 4.34
N GLU A 852 -28.89 2.98 5.65
CA GLU A 852 -27.73 2.33 6.28
C GLU A 852 -27.60 0.82 5.99
N ASP A 853 -28.59 0.18 5.37
CA ASP A 853 -28.55 -1.25 5.08
C ASP A 853 -27.48 -1.61 4.03
N GLN A 854 -26.92 -2.82 4.10
CA GLN A 854 -25.85 -3.29 3.21
C GLN A 854 -26.33 -3.47 1.76
N CYS A 855 -27.64 -3.54 1.51
CA CYS A 855 -28.21 -3.65 0.16
C CYS A 855 -28.26 -2.29 -0.57
N SER A 856 -28.42 -1.18 0.17
CA SER A 856 -28.58 0.16 -0.43
C SER A 856 -27.47 0.60 -1.39
N PRO A 857 -26.17 0.31 -1.15
CA PRO A 857 -25.09 0.65 -2.08
C PRO A 857 -25.17 -0.03 -3.46
N ALA A 858 -25.84 -1.17 -3.58
CA ALA A 858 -25.96 -1.90 -4.85
C ALA A 858 -27.16 -1.44 -5.70
N ASN A 859 -28.04 -0.59 -5.16
CA ASN A 859 -29.19 -0.07 -5.91
C ASN A 859 -28.72 0.82 -7.09
N PRO A 860 -29.32 0.73 -8.30
CA PRO A 860 -28.91 1.50 -9.49
C PRO A 860 -28.95 3.02 -9.30
N ARG A 861 -29.90 3.48 -8.48
CA ARG A 861 -30.07 4.88 -8.09
C ARG A 861 -29.70 5.02 -6.62
N VAL A 862 -29.05 6.13 -6.21
CA VAL A 862 -28.77 6.33 -4.78
C VAL A 862 -30.09 6.44 -4.03
N PRO A 863 -30.38 5.57 -3.04
CA PRO A 863 -31.64 5.62 -2.29
C PRO A 863 -31.62 6.84 -1.35
N MET A 864 -32.12 7.99 -1.79
CA MET A 864 -32.16 9.18 -0.93
C MET A 864 -33.17 8.94 0.20
N VAL A 865 -32.85 9.42 1.41
CA VAL A 865 -33.71 9.22 2.59
C VAL A 865 -35.13 9.75 2.37
N ASP A 866 -35.27 10.91 1.72
CA ASP A 866 -36.58 11.50 1.43
C ASP A 866 -37.38 10.69 0.40
N ASP A 867 -36.71 10.14 -0.63
CA ASP A 867 -37.35 9.23 -1.59
C ASP A 867 -37.84 7.94 -0.89
N ILE A 868 -37.05 7.38 0.04
CA ILE A 868 -37.45 6.22 0.84
C ILE A 868 -38.67 6.57 1.71
N LYS A 869 -38.69 7.75 2.36
CA LYS A 869 -39.83 8.22 3.16
C LYS A 869 -41.10 8.31 2.30
N GLU A 870 -40.98 8.86 1.09
CA GLU A 870 -42.09 8.97 0.15
C GLU A 870 -42.63 7.59 -0.26
N ILE A 871 -41.74 6.66 -0.62
CA ILE A 871 -42.11 5.29 -1.00
C ILE A 871 -42.81 4.57 0.16
N LEU A 872 -42.24 4.62 1.37
CA LEU A 872 -42.85 4.02 2.56
C LEU A 872 -44.24 4.61 2.85
N THR A 873 -44.42 5.91 2.64
CA THR A 873 -45.71 6.59 2.84
C THR A 873 -46.73 6.14 1.80
N LYS A 874 -46.36 6.10 0.50
CA LYS A 874 -47.25 5.62 -0.57
C LYS A 874 -47.64 4.14 -0.39
N ALA A 875 -46.68 3.30 -0.07
CA ALA A 875 -46.87 1.87 0.16
C ALA A 875 -47.80 1.57 1.36
N TYR A 876 -47.89 2.47 2.34
CA TYR A 876 -48.84 2.33 3.43
C TYR A 876 -50.30 2.43 2.97
N TYR A 877 -50.60 3.41 2.10
CA TYR A 877 -51.95 3.65 1.62
C TYR A 877 -52.30 2.91 0.32
N GLY A 878 -51.31 2.35 -0.39
CA GLY A 878 -51.52 1.74 -1.71
C GLY A 878 -51.77 2.76 -2.82
N LYS A 879 -51.07 3.91 -2.78
CA LYS A 879 -51.32 5.07 -3.67
C LYS A 879 -50.23 5.31 -4.70
#